data_AF-A0A3B9CRJ0-F1
#
_entry.id   AF-A0A3B9CRJ0-F1
#
_cell.length_a   1.000
_cell.length_b   1.000
_cell.length_c   1.000
_cell.angle_alpha   90.00
_cell.angle_beta   90.00
_cell.angle_gamma   90.00
#
_symmetry.space_group_name_H-M   'P 1'
#
loop_
_entity.id
_entity.type
_entity.pdbx_description
1 polymer ?
#
loop_
_entity_poly.entity_id
_entity_poly.type
_entity_poly.pdbx_seq_one_letter_code
_entity_poly.pdbx_strand_id
1 'polypeptide(L)'
;MPAEFWRLGDKSRGSQLFHRIGCVACHEPDAKLEPAGATKPGALDKVLDQLTPEELEELGLSGAARRVSSVQFGALEQKYSRRSLTMFLHDPHRTRPDGRMPRFQLSVVQAADLAEWLLDRGSRSPVDEVLAVDSSADLVAEGRRLFQSLGCANCHTVSEELTALKTPPLADLSANSSGCLQSPEQRTALDLPDFHLSKDQLRYVLAALNASDTPDARGSLQHTLLKFNCLACHERESSGRQLGGVGRYRRPWFETFGHVDLGDEGRLPPPLTQVGRKLRADWLTRVLQGKAQIRPHMRAQMPLFPSAQINKLPQLLVQQDRSEAVPAETSVFAAGGDTEAGRLLLDTGCVQCHPIRGEALPGVMGTDLSGVASRVTPDWFHDFLLNPAAMKPRTRMPTFFPNGKSQNPDLLVGDTERQISAIWNYLKDSSQPLPPKIEQARSATYELVPKDRPILLRTFMQEAGTHAIAVGFPAGVHVAFDAEQVRPAFLWRGRFLDARGTWFERFTPPAVPLGKAGIALPAGPSVAILADRDQAWPAGAVGGQSGGARTIQFKGYRLDNHGVPTFLYRVESLTIEERLEPARNGIRRQIRTSGTLTDATAWLRVLTGDRLKSLPAKNGRIVISNGSGLTVIVPEHAKSVVRSSDGTDECIIPVTAGQLEVIYSW
;
A
#
# COMPACT_ATOMS: atom_id res chain seq x y z
N MET A 1 -11.67 -11.58 13.79
CA MET A 1 -12.00 -11.37 12.36
C MET A 1 -13.27 -12.15 12.06
N PRO A 2 -14.17 -11.67 11.18
CA PRO A 2 -15.40 -12.38 10.87
C PRO A 2 -15.11 -13.80 10.40
N ALA A 3 -15.98 -14.74 10.77
CA ALA A 3 -16.02 -16.02 10.07
C ALA A 3 -16.26 -15.71 8.57
N GLU A 4 -15.45 -16.29 7.69
CA GLU A 4 -15.59 -16.15 6.23
C GLU A 4 -15.22 -14.79 5.59
N PHE A 5 -14.25 -14.06 6.14
CA PHE A 5 -13.74 -12.82 5.53
C PHE A 5 -13.38 -12.93 4.03
N TRP A 6 -13.03 -14.13 3.54
CA TRP A 6 -12.72 -14.40 2.13
C TRP A 6 -13.93 -14.21 1.19
N ARG A 7 -15.16 -14.16 1.71
CA ARG A 7 -16.38 -13.85 0.93
C ARG A 7 -16.62 -12.35 0.75
N LEU A 8 -15.87 -11.50 1.46
CA LEU A 8 -16.05 -10.04 1.48
C LEU A 8 -15.09 -9.30 0.53
N GLY A 9 -14.43 -10.02 -0.37
CA GLY A 9 -13.52 -9.44 -1.35
C GLY A 9 -14.23 -8.50 -2.33
N ASP A 10 -13.59 -7.38 -2.64
CA ASP A 10 -14.04 -6.40 -3.62
C ASP A 10 -13.16 -6.46 -4.87
N LYS A 11 -13.78 -6.78 -5.99
CA LYS A 11 -13.15 -6.90 -7.30
C LYS A 11 -12.44 -5.62 -7.76
N SER A 12 -13.02 -4.44 -7.49
CA SER A 12 -12.43 -3.16 -7.90
C SER A 12 -11.18 -2.85 -7.09
N ARG A 13 -11.23 -3.05 -5.77
CA ARG A 13 -10.04 -2.93 -4.90
C ARG A 13 -8.98 -3.96 -5.26
N GLY A 14 -9.38 -5.20 -5.55
CA GLY A 14 -8.48 -6.27 -5.99
C GLY A 14 -7.73 -5.92 -7.26
N SER A 15 -8.47 -5.43 -8.26
CA SER A 15 -7.89 -4.94 -9.52
C SER A 15 -6.88 -3.81 -9.28
N GLN A 16 -7.25 -2.77 -8.52
CA GLN A 16 -6.34 -1.66 -8.23
C GLN A 16 -5.09 -2.13 -7.47
N LEU A 17 -5.25 -3.07 -6.54
CA LEU A 17 -4.16 -3.59 -5.73
C LEU A 17 -3.16 -4.36 -6.58
N PHE A 18 -3.63 -5.25 -7.45
CA PHE A 18 -2.80 -6.04 -8.36
C PHE A 18 -1.87 -5.16 -9.19
N HIS A 19 -2.41 -4.05 -9.70
CA HIS A 19 -1.70 -3.13 -10.58
C HIS A 19 -0.74 -2.17 -9.84
N ARG A 20 -0.85 -2.04 -8.51
CA ARG A 20 -0.08 -1.05 -7.74
C ARG A 20 0.95 -1.65 -6.79
N ILE A 21 0.69 -2.84 -6.24
CA ILE A 21 1.54 -3.43 -5.20
C ILE A 21 2.81 -4.11 -5.75
N GLY A 22 2.86 -4.33 -7.06
CA GLY A 22 4.00 -4.92 -7.76
C GLY A 22 3.73 -6.29 -8.42
N CYS A 23 2.49 -6.81 -8.39
CA CYS A 23 2.18 -8.10 -9.04
C CYS A 23 2.47 -8.06 -10.56
N VAL A 24 2.25 -6.91 -11.19
CA VAL A 24 2.55 -6.64 -12.61
C VAL A 24 4.04 -6.72 -12.95
N ALA A 25 4.95 -6.81 -11.96
CA ALA A 25 6.35 -7.11 -12.22
C ALA A 25 6.54 -8.51 -12.82
N CYS A 26 5.69 -9.47 -12.41
CA CYS A 26 5.77 -10.86 -12.85
C CYS A 26 4.58 -11.25 -13.73
N HIS A 27 3.37 -10.79 -13.41
CA HIS A 27 2.14 -11.12 -14.12
C HIS A 27 1.77 -10.06 -15.16
N GLU A 28 0.95 -10.43 -16.13
CA GLU A 28 0.46 -9.51 -17.16
C GLU A 28 -0.53 -8.51 -16.53
N PRO A 29 -0.39 -7.19 -16.78
CA PRO A 29 -1.43 -6.22 -16.44
C PRO A 29 -2.73 -6.51 -17.21
N ASP A 30 -3.84 -5.98 -16.72
CA ASP A 30 -5.11 -6.05 -17.43
C ASP A 30 -5.07 -5.12 -18.65
N ALA A 31 -5.28 -5.68 -19.84
CA ALA A 31 -5.26 -4.94 -21.10
C ALA A 31 -6.34 -3.85 -21.20
N LYS A 32 -7.38 -3.89 -20.34
CA LYS A 32 -8.45 -2.89 -20.31
C LYS A 32 -8.14 -1.70 -19.38
N LEU A 33 -7.10 -1.79 -18.56
CA LEU A 33 -6.77 -0.75 -17.59
C LEU A 33 -5.58 0.07 -18.06
N GLU A 34 -5.72 1.38 -17.94
CA GLU A 34 -4.64 2.31 -18.13
C GLU A 34 -4.01 2.68 -16.77
N PRO A 35 -2.67 2.80 -16.69
CA PRO A 35 -1.98 3.18 -15.46
C PRO A 35 -2.37 4.60 -15.03
N ALA A 36 -2.59 4.80 -13.73
CA ALA A 36 -3.14 6.04 -13.19
C ALA A 36 -2.04 7.11 -13.12
N GLY A 37 -1.99 7.95 -14.16
CA GLY A 37 -0.96 8.99 -14.30
C GLY A 37 0.20 8.57 -15.20
N ALA A 38 -0.09 7.72 -16.21
CA ALA A 38 0.84 7.26 -17.23
C ALA A 38 1.83 8.36 -17.61
N THR A 39 3.08 8.20 -17.16
CA THR A 39 4.20 8.90 -17.77
C THR A 39 4.18 8.45 -19.23
N LYS A 40 3.88 9.39 -20.14
CA LYS A 40 3.82 9.10 -21.58
C LYS A 40 5.13 8.39 -21.99
N PRO A 41 5.10 7.43 -22.94
CA PRO A 41 6.31 6.82 -23.47
C PRO A 41 7.33 7.90 -23.79
N GLY A 42 8.51 7.78 -23.20
CA GLY A 42 9.56 8.80 -23.32
C GLY A 42 10.05 8.91 -24.77
N ALA A 43 10.87 9.93 -25.06
CA ALA A 43 11.54 10.03 -26.37
C ALA A 43 12.32 8.75 -26.70
N LEU A 44 12.97 8.15 -25.70
CA LEU A 44 13.67 6.88 -25.84
C LEU A 44 12.73 5.72 -26.21
N ASP A 45 11.53 5.61 -25.61
CA ASP A 45 10.60 4.53 -25.93
C ASP A 45 10.17 4.57 -27.40
N LYS A 46 9.95 5.77 -27.94
CA LYS A 46 9.61 5.95 -29.36
C LYS A 46 10.75 5.56 -30.29
N VAL A 47 12.00 5.87 -29.91
CA VAL A 47 13.19 5.44 -30.65
C VAL A 47 13.33 3.93 -30.60
N LEU A 48 13.15 3.31 -29.43
CA LEU A 48 13.23 1.85 -29.27
C LEU A 48 12.17 1.11 -30.09
N ASP A 49 11.01 1.72 -30.37
CA ASP A 49 9.98 1.13 -31.22
C ASP A 49 10.31 1.18 -32.72
N GLN A 50 11.28 2.00 -33.12
CA GLN A 50 11.71 2.15 -34.51
C GLN A 50 12.91 1.27 -34.88
N LEU A 51 13.63 0.73 -33.88
CA LEU A 51 14.85 -0.04 -34.09
C LEU A 51 14.56 -1.54 -34.27
N THR A 52 15.27 -2.19 -35.18
CA THR A 52 15.25 -3.66 -35.33
C THR A 52 16.02 -4.34 -34.18
N PRO A 53 15.82 -5.66 -33.94
CA PRO A 53 16.61 -6.40 -32.96
C PRO A 53 18.13 -6.28 -33.17
N GLU A 54 18.58 -6.26 -34.42
CA GLU A 54 20.00 -6.13 -34.80
C GLU A 54 20.53 -4.74 -34.48
N GLU A 55 19.78 -3.68 -34.82
CA GLU A 55 20.14 -2.30 -34.50
C GLU A 55 20.17 -2.05 -32.98
N LEU A 56 19.23 -2.67 -32.25
CA LEU A 56 19.22 -2.62 -30.78
C LEU A 56 20.46 -3.29 -30.18
N GLU A 57 20.95 -4.37 -30.78
CA GLU A 57 22.17 -5.05 -30.34
C GLU A 57 23.41 -4.20 -30.65
N GLU A 58 23.50 -3.65 -31.85
CA GLU A 58 24.61 -2.78 -32.26
C GLU A 58 24.73 -1.52 -31.39
N LEU A 59 23.58 -0.92 -31.03
CA LEU A 59 23.52 0.26 -30.17
C LEU A 59 23.59 -0.06 -28.66
N GLY A 60 23.66 -1.34 -28.27
CA GLY A 60 23.65 -1.76 -26.87
C GLY A 60 22.33 -1.46 -26.13
N LEU A 61 21.23 -1.29 -26.86
CA LEU A 61 19.90 -0.93 -26.37
C LEU A 61 18.97 -2.14 -26.16
N SER A 62 19.42 -3.36 -26.47
CA SER A 62 18.60 -4.59 -26.32
C SER A 62 18.02 -4.76 -24.92
N GLY A 63 18.77 -4.36 -23.88
CA GLY A 63 18.28 -4.38 -22.50
C GLY A 63 17.12 -3.43 -22.25
N ALA A 64 17.17 -2.23 -22.83
CA ALA A 64 16.13 -1.20 -22.70
C ALA A 64 14.87 -1.54 -23.52
N ALA A 65 15.04 -2.19 -24.68
CA ALA A 65 13.93 -2.65 -25.53
C ALA A 65 13.30 -3.99 -25.07
N ARG A 66 13.92 -4.68 -24.10
CA ARG A 66 13.52 -6.02 -23.68
C ARG A 66 12.05 -6.09 -23.25
N ARG A 67 11.32 -7.05 -23.83
CA ARG A 67 10.02 -7.49 -23.30
C ARG A 67 10.23 -8.52 -22.19
N VAL A 68 9.50 -8.35 -21.09
CA VAL A 68 9.49 -9.30 -19.96
C VAL A 68 8.28 -10.21 -20.13
N SER A 69 8.51 -11.51 -20.30
CA SER A 69 7.43 -12.49 -20.38
C SER A 69 6.66 -12.57 -19.07
N SER A 70 5.33 -12.57 -19.15
CA SER A 70 4.47 -12.70 -17.99
C SER A 70 4.31 -14.15 -17.54
N VAL A 71 4.29 -14.33 -16.22
CA VAL A 71 3.76 -15.55 -15.62
C VAL A 71 2.25 -15.56 -15.86
N GLN A 72 1.80 -16.41 -16.76
CA GLN A 72 0.39 -16.52 -17.13
C GLN A 72 -0.42 -17.13 -15.98
N PHE A 73 -1.64 -16.63 -15.80
CA PHE A 73 -2.63 -17.32 -14.97
C PHE A 73 -3.17 -18.50 -15.78
N GLY A 74 -3.15 -19.70 -15.20
CA GLY A 74 -3.95 -20.81 -15.72
C GLY A 74 -5.43 -20.60 -15.38
N ALA A 75 -6.24 -21.64 -15.58
CA ALA A 75 -7.64 -21.67 -15.10
C ALA A 75 -7.69 -21.71 -13.56
N LEU A 76 -7.57 -20.54 -12.92
CA LEU A 76 -7.53 -20.41 -11.46
C LEU A 76 -8.85 -20.86 -10.83
N GLU A 77 -9.97 -20.57 -11.49
CA GLU A 77 -11.33 -20.94 -11.09
C GLU A 77 -11.56 -22.45 -11.04
N GLN A 78 -10.75 -23.23 -11.76
CA GLN A 78 -10.77 -24.69 -11.72
C GLN A 78 -9.89 -25.29 -10.62
N LYS A 79 -8.95 -24.50 -10.08
CA LYS A 79 -7.92 -24.96 -9.15
C LYS A 79 -8.11 -24.45 -7.73
N TYR A 80 -8.78 -23.32 -7.56
CA TYR A 80 -8.91 -22.63 -6.29
C TYR A 80 -10.37 -22.24 -6.02
N SER A 81 -10.78 -22.40 -4.76
CA SER A 81 -11.93 -21.71 -4.22
C SER A 81 -11.53 -20.29 -3.81
N ARG A 82 -12.52 -19.41 -3.58
CA ARG A 82 -12.27 -18.08 -2.99
C ARG A 82 -11.44 -18.16 -1.72
N ARG A 83 -11.77 -19.11 -0.85
CA ARG A 83 -11.06 -19.35 0.41
C ARG A 83 -9.62 -19.77 0.16
N SER A 84 -9.38 -20.80 -0.66
CA SER A 84 -8.02 -21.33 -0.84
C SER A 84 -7.11 -20.35 -1.58
N LEU A 85 -7.63 -19.61 -2.57
CA LEU A 85 -6.87 -18.55 -3.24
C LEU A 85 -6.54 -17.41 -2.28
N THR A 86 -7.50 -16.95 -1.47
CA THR A 86 -7.28 -15.90 -0.47
C THR A 86 -6.16 -16.29 0.50
N MET A 87 -6.21 -17.51 1.04
CA MET A 87 -5.18 -18.00 1.98
C MET A 87 -3.81 -18.13 1.30
N PHE A 88 -3.78 -18.62 0.05
CA PHE A 88 -2.55 -18.73 -0.72
C PHE A 88 -1.94 -17.36 -1.04
N LEU A 89 -2.74 -16.35 -1.39
CA LEU A 89 -2.27 -15.00 -1.66
C LEU A 89 -1.74 -14.31 -0.39
N HIS A 90 -2.38 -14.55 0.75
CA HIS A 90 -1.95 -13.99 2.03
C HIS A 90 -0.59 -14.54 2.49
N ASP A 91 -0.36 -15.85 2.33
CA ASP A 91 0.92 -16.49 2.62
C ASP A 91 1.17 -17.71 1.70
N PRO A 92 1.79 -17.50 0.53
CA PRO A 92 2.04 -18.58 -0.43
C PRO A 92 3.05 -19.61 0.10
N HIS A 93 3.93 -19.21 1.02
CA HIS A 93 4.98 -20.08 1.55
C HIS A 93 4.44 -21.10 2.55
N ARG A 94 3.26 -20.85 3.15
CA ARG A 94 2.59 -21.84 4.00
C ARG A 94 2.19 -23.09 3.23
N THR A 95 1.78 -22.91 1.96
CA THR A 95 1.41 -24.03 1.08
C THR A 95 2.59 -24.50 0.22
N ARG A 96 3.51 -23.59 -0.12
CA ARG A 96 4.69 -23.87 -0.95
C ARG A 96 5.93 -23.30 -0.28
N PRO A 97 6.55 -24.01 0.70
CA PRO A 97 7.71 -23.52 1.43
C PRO A 97 8.89 -23.12 0.54
N ASP A 98 9.07 -23.80 -0.59
CA ASP A 98 10.10 -23.47 -1.59
C ASP A 98 9.53 -22.78 -2.85
N GLY A 99 8.33 -22.22 -2.73
CA GLY A 99 7.61 -21.56 -3.80
C GLY A 99 8.34 -20.34 -4.35
N ARG A 100 8.24 -20.14 -5.67
CA ARG A 100 8.79 -18.96 -6.36
C ARG A 100 7.91 -17.71 -6.26
N MET A 101 6.61 -17.90 -6.01
CA MET A 101 5.68 -16.78 -5.82
C MET A 101 5.94 -16.15 -4.45
N PRO A 102 6.31 -14.86 -4.40
CA PRO A 102 6.69 -14.24 -3.15
C PRO A 102 5.47 -13.70 -2.40
N ARG A 103 5.66 -13.41 -1.11
CA ARG A 103 4.62 -12.88 -0.23
C ARG A 103 4.63 -11.35 -0.22
N PHE A 104 3.57 -10.71 -0.70
CA PHE A 104 3.40 -9.25 -0.76
C PHE A 104 2.81 -8.63 0.52
N GLN A 105 2.99 -9.28 1.68
CA GLN A 105 2.58 -8.77 3.00
C GLN A 105 1.13 -8.25 3.07
N LEU A 106 0.24 -8.86 2.28
CA LEU A 106 -1.17 -8.46 2.14
C LEU A 106 -1.90 -8.65 3.46
N SER A 107 -2.76 -7.69 3.82
CA SER A 107 -3.80 -7.96 4.83
C SER A 107 -4.75 -9.05 4.32
N VAL A 108 -5.47 -9.72 5.22
CA VAL A 108 -6.39 -10.77 4.78
C VAL A 108 -7.53 -10.25 3.91
N VAL A 109 -7.94 -8.98 4.11
CA VAL A 109 -8.95 -8.32 3.28
C VAL A 109 -8.38 -8.01 1.90
N GLN A 110 -7.16 -7.50 1.82
CA GLN A 110 -6.46 -7.27 0.56
C GLN A 110 -6.27 -8.56 -0.24
N ALA A 111 -5.97 -9.66 0.44
CA ALA A 111 -5.86 -10.96 -0.20
C ALA A 111 -7.22 -11.46 -0.73
N ALA A 112 -8.32 -11.21 0.00
CA ALA A 112 -9.68 -11.54 -0.44
C ALA A 112 -10.11 -10.68 -1.65
N ASP A 113 -9.85 -9.37 -1.62
CA ASP A 113 -10.10 -8.46 -2.74
C ASP A 113 -9.39 -8.95 -4.01
N LEU A 114 -8.10 -9.31 -3.90
CA LEU A 114 -7.33 -9.86 -5.02
C LEU A 114 -7.86 -11.21 -5.50
N ALA A 115 -8.25 -12.11 -4.59
CA ALA A 115 -8.81 -13.40 -4.95
C ALA A 115 -10.11 -13.24 -5.74
N GLU A 116 -11.01 -12.34 -5.31
CA GLU A 116 -12.27 -12.06 -6.00
C GLU A 116 -12.02 -11.57 -7.42
N TRP A 117 -11.10 -10.61 -7.59
CA TRP A 117 -10.76 -10.11 -8.92
C TRP A 117 -10.12 -11.18 -9.83
N LEU A 118 -9.23 -12.01 -9.29
CA LEU A 118 -8.54 -13.04 -10.08
C LEU A 118 -9.49 -14.17 -10.53
N LEU A 119 -10.42 -14.59 -9.68
CA LEU A 119 -11.35 -15.67 -9.99
C LEU A 119 -12.47 -15.24 -10.95
N ASP A 120 -12.87 -13.97 -10.93
CA ASP A 120 -13.84 -13.42 -11.87
C ASP A 120 -13.34 -13.42 -13.34
N ARG A 121 -12.03 -13.53 -13.57
CA ARG A 121 -11.46 -13.66 -14.92
C ARG A 121 -11.74 -15.01 -15.58
N GLY A 122 -12.19 -16.01 -14.82
CA GLY A 122 -12.56 -17.33 -15.32
C GLY A 122 -13.95 -17.34 -15.95
N SER A 123 -14.17 -18.24 -16.92
CA SER A 123 -15.49 -18.40 -17.57
C SER A 123 -16.52 -19.14 -16.72
N ARG A 124 -16.16 -19.56 -15.50
CA ARG A 124 -16.98 -20.39 -14.61
C ARG A 124 -16.96 -19.82 -13.20
N SER A 125 -18.11 -19.85 -12.51
CA SER A 125 -18.20 -19.41 -11.12
C SER A 125 -17.23 -20.22 -10.24
N PRO A 126 -16.49 -19.56 -9.32
CA PRO A 126 -15.57 -20.23 -8.42
C PRO A 126 -16.33 -21.25 -7.57
N VAL A 127 -15.76 -22.43 -7.37
CA VAL A 127 -16.36 -23.45 -6.50
C VAL A 127 -16.14 -23.00 -5.05
N ASP A 128 -17.19 -22.53 -4.37
CA ASP A 128 -17.08 -21.94 -3.02
C ASP A 128 -16.77 -22.99 -1.93
N GLU A 129 -17.08 -24.25 -2.20
CA GLU A 129 -16.73 -25.42 -1.38
C GLU A 129 -16.20 -26.50 -2.28
N VAL A 130 -15.13 -27.21 -1.86
CA VAL A 130 -14.82 -28.50 -2.47
C VAL A 130 -16.09 -29.32 -2.30
N LEU A 131 -16.81 -29.55 -3.41
CA LEU A 131 -17.98 -30.41 -3.42
C LEU A 131 -17.61 -31.62 -2.59
N ALA A 132 -18.41 -31.94 -1.57
CA ALA A 132 -18.31 -33.21 -0.90
C ALA A 132 -18.44 -34.26 -2.02
N VAL A 133 -17.30 -34.74 -2.51
CA VAL A 133 -17.27 -35.78 -3.51
C VAL A 133 -17.88 -36.95 -2.78
N ASP A 134 -19.01 -37.44 -3.29
CA ASP A 134 -19.63 -38.67 -2.83
C ASP A 134 -18.63 -39.79 -3.15
N SER A 135 -17.62 -39.93 -2.29
CA SER A 135 -16.46 -40.75 -2.53
C SER A 135 -16.86 -42.17 -2.19
N SER A 136 -17.44 -42.86 -3.16
CA SER A 136 -17.65 -44.31 -3.05
C SER A 136 -16.34 -44.98 -2.66
N ALA A 137 -16.42 -46.06 -1.88
CA ALA A 137 -15.23 -46.80 -1.44
C ALA A 137 -14.35 -47.22 -2.64
N ASP A 138 -14.97 -47.50 -3.78
CA ASP A 138 -14.29 -47.87 -5.02
C ASP A 138 -13.44 -46.72 -5.60
N LEU A 139 -13.97 -45.50 -5.62
CA LEU A 139 -13.21 -44.33 -6.11
C LEU A 139 -12.04 -43.99 -5.17
N VAL A 140 -12.20 -44.20 -3.86
CA VAL A 140 -11.12 -44.04 -2.88
C VAL A 140 -10.03 -45.10 -3.09
N ALA A 141 -10.43 -46.36 -3.30
CA ALA A 141 -9.50 -47.45 -3.58
C ALA A 141 -8.73 -47.23 -4.89
N GLU A 142 -9.41 -46.79 -5.95
CA GLU A 142 -8.78 -46.49 -7.23
C GLU A 142 -7.85 -45.27 -7.14
N GLY A 143 -8.27 -44.22 -6.43
CA GLY A 143 -7.41 -43.06 -6.15
C GLY A 143 -6.13 -43.46 -5.39
N ARG A 144 -6.24 -44.34 -4.39
CA ARG A 144 -5.09 -44.91 -3.67
C ARG A 144 -4.15 -45.66 -4.63
N ARG A 145 -4.70 -46.52 -5.48
CA ARG A 145 -3.92 -47.28 -6.47
C ARG A 145 -3.16 -46.35 -7.42
N LEU A 146 -3.84 -45.34 -7.96
CA LEU A 146 -3.26 -44.35 -8.86
C LEU A 146 -2.17 -43.52 -8.18
N PHE A 147 -2.37 -43.08 -6.94
CA PHE A 147 -1.39 -42.30 -6.19
C PHE A 147 -0.07 -43.05 -5.99
N GLN A 148 -0.14 -44.38 -5.81
CA GLN A 148 1.04 -45.24 -5.75
C GLN A 148 1.64 -45.47 -7.15
N SER A 149 0.83 -45.88 -8.13
CA SER A 149 1.35 -46.27 -9.45
C SER A 149 1.95 -45.10 -10.22
N LEU A 150 1.47 -43.88 -9.99
CA LEU A 150 2.01 -42.65 -10.57
C LEU A 150 3.21 -42.09 -9.79
N GLY A 151 3.61 -42.75 -8.69
CA GLY A 151 4.75 -42.34 -7.88
C GLY A 151 4.54 -41.08 -7.04
N CYS A 152 3.30 -40.65 -6.81
CA CYS A 152 3.01 -39.43 -6.05
C CYS A 152 3.57 -39.52 -4.61
N ALA A 153 3.58 -40.72 -4.03
CA ALA A 153 4.17 -41.01 -2.72
C ALA A 153 5.70 -40.79 -2.64
N ASN A 154 6.40 -40.67 -3.77
CA ASN A 154 7.84 -40.39 -3.79
C ASN A 154 8.16 -38.96 -3.35
N CYS A 155 7.19 -38.05 -3.44
CA CYS A 155 7.39 -36.63 -3.14
C CYS A 155 6.37 -36.06 -2.15
N HIS A 156 5.17 -36.64 -2.05
CA HIS A 156 4.11 -36.17 -1.16
C HIS A 156 3.98 -37.06 0.07
N THR A 157 4.09 -36.45 1.27
CA THR A 157 3.82 -37.13 2.54
C THR A 157 2.32 -37.39 2.69
N VAL A 158 1.96 -38.63 2.99
CA VAL A 158 0.60 -39.05 3.32
C VAL A 158 0.61 -39.75 4.69
N SER A 159 -0.52 -39.76 5.37
CA SER A 159 -0.65 -40.35 6.72
C SER A 159 -0.58 -41.88 6.75
N GLU A 160 -0.65 -42.53 5.59
CA GLU A 160 -0.57 -43.98 5.43
C GLU A 160 0.75 -44.37 4.78
N GLU A 161 1.28 -45.55 5.12
CA GLU A 161 2.47 -46.09 4.47
C GLU A 161 2.12 -46.58 3.05
N LEU A 162 2.42 -45.76 2.05
CA LEU A 162 2.36 -46.13 0.65
C LEU A 162 3.77 -46.44 0.13
N THR A 163 3.91 -47.52 -0.64
CA THR A 163 5.19 -47.91 -1.25
C THR A 163 5.60 -46.88 -2.30
N ALA A 164 6.76 -46.25 -2.11
CA ALA A 164 7.38 -45.37 -3.10
C ALA A 164 7.94 -46.18 -4.28
N LEU A 165 7.83 -45.65 -5.50
CA LEU A 165 8.50 -46.22 -6.67
C LEU A 165 10.01 -46.07 -6.51
N LYS A 166 10.76 -47.15 -6.76
CA LYS A 166 12.23 -47.12 -6.79
C LYS A 166 12.70 -46.45 -8.09
N THR A 167 13.36 -45.31 -7.98
CA THR A 167 13.95 -44.57 -9.11
C THR A 167 15.47 -44.49 -8.97
N PRO A 168 16.25 -44.51 -10.07
CA PRO A 168 17.68 -44.23 -10.01
C PRO A 168 17.94 -42.84 -9.41
N PRO A 169 19.01 -42.67 -8.59
CA PRO A 169 19.37 -41.36 -8.08
C PRO A 169 19.88 -40.46 -9.22
N LEU A 170 19.74 -39.14 -9.04
CA LEU A 170 20.10 -38.14 -10.06
C LEU A 170 21.54 -38.28 -10.57
N ALA A 171 22.47 -38.65 -9.68
CA ALA A 171 23.89 -38.84 -10.02
C ALA A 171 24.15 -40.02 -10.96
N ASP A 172 23.24 -41.01 -10.98
CA ASP A 172 23.34 -42.21 -11.81
C ASP A 172 22.50 -42.11 -13.09
N LEU A 173 21.81 -40.98 -13.32
CA LEU A 173 21.05 -40.73 -14.54
C LEU A 173 22.00 -40.33 -15.67
N SER A 174 21.98 -41.07 -16.78
CA SER A 174 22.76 -40.71 -17.97
C SER A 174 21.97 -39.77 -18.88
N ALA A 175 22.64 -38.80 -19.50
CA ALA A 175 22.05 -37.92 -20.52
C ALA A 175 21.54 -38.66 -21.77
N ASN A 176 21.94 -39.92 -21.95
CA ASN A 176 21.53 -40.79 -23.04
C ASN A 176 20.40 -41.77 -22.65
N SER A 177 19.86 -41.65 -21.43
CA SER A 177 18.77 -42.52 -20.96
C SER A 177 17.44 -42.17 -21.65
N SER A 178 16.71 -43.20 -22.05
CA SER A 178 15.33 -43.08 -22.53
C SER A 178 14.43 -42.52 -21.43
N GLY A 179 13.63 -41.49 -21.72
CA GLY A 179 12.85 -40.78 -20.70
C GLY A 179 12.37 -39.38 -21.11
N CYS A 180 12.00 -38.56 -20.13
CA CYS A 180 11.36 -37.24 -20.33
C CYS A 180 12.24 -36.18 -21.01
N LEU A 181 13.51 -36.50 -21.27
CA LEU A 181 14.50 -35.68 -21.98
C LEU A 181 14.67 -36.10 -23.45
N GLN A 182 13.86 -37.03 -23.95
CA GLN A 182 13.82 -37.36 -25.38
C GLN A 182 13.04 -36.33 -26.20
N SER A 183 13.08 -36.43 -27.52
CA SER A 183 12.32 -35.56 -28.41
C SER A 183 10.81 -35.59 -28.09
N PRO A 184 10.05 -34.51 -28.36
CA PRO A 184 8.60 -34.49 -28.16
C PRO A 184 7.89 -35.71 -28.76
N GLU A 185 8.26 -36.11 -29.97
CA GLU A 185 7.67 -37.24 -30.70
C GLU A 185 7.91 -38.57 -29.99
N GLN A 186 9.12 -38.78 -29.46
CA GLN A 186 9.49 -39.98 -28.71
C GLN A 186 8.77 -40.06 -27.35
N ARG A 187 8.55 -38.91 -26.68
CA ARG A 187 7.83 -38.88 -25.40
C ARG A 187 6.36 -39.23 -25.56
N THR A 188 5.71 -38.71 -26.60
CA THR A 188 4.33 -39.08 -26.93
C THR A 188 4.21 -40.57 -27.28
N ALA A 189 5.17 -41.12 -28.02
CA ALA A 189 5.17 -42.54 -28.37
C ALA A 189 5.35 -43.47 -27.16
N LEU A 190 5.96 -42.98 -26.08
CA LEU A 190 6.24 -43.73 -24.85
C LEU A 190 5.30 -43.35 -23.69
N ASP A 191 4.28 -42.54 -23.94
CA ASP A 191 3.34 -42.01 -22.93
C ASP A 191 4.05 -41.37 -21.72
N LEU A 192 5.16 -40.67 -21.98
CA LEU A 192 5.95 -39.98 -20.98
C LEU A 192 5.46 -38.54 -20.76
N PRO A 193 5.62 -37.98 -19.54
CA PRO A 193 5.29 -36.58 -19.28
C PRO A 193 6.00 -35.61 -20.25
N ASP A 194 5.22 -34.81 -20.97
CA ASP A 194 5.75 -33.71 -21.79
C ASP A 194 5.83 -32.42 -20.97
N PHE A 195 7.07 -32.00 -20.67
CA PHE A 195 7.34 -30.74 -19.97
C PHE A 195 7.44 -29.52 -20.90
N HIS A 196 7.13 -29.68 -22.20
CA HIS A 196 7.20 -28.64 -23.24
C HIS A 196 8.55 -27.91 -23.30
N LEU A 197 9.64 -28.65 -23.07
CA LEU A 197 10.99 -28.10 -23.16
C LEU A 197 11.33 -27.76 -24.61
N SER A 198 11.78 -26.53 -24.86
CA SER A 198 12.37 -26.15 -26.14
C SER A 198 13.67 -26.93 -26.40
N LYS A 199 14.09 -26.98 -27.68
CA LYS A 199 15.37 -27.61 -28.08
C LYS A 199 16.57 -27.05 -27.30
N ASP A 200 16.57 -25.75 -27.04
CA ASP A 200 17.63 -25.09 -26.27
C ASP A 200 17.58 -25.44 -24.79
N GLN A 201 16.40 -25.43 -24.17
CA GLN A 201 16.25 -25.85 -22.78
C GLN A 201 16.69 -27.30 -22.60
N LEU A 202 16.33 -28.18 -23.53
CA LEU A 202 16.75 -29.57 -23.48
C LEU A 202 18.29 -29.68 -23.57
N ARG A 203 18.90 -28.98 -24.52
CA ARG A 203 20.36 -28.90 -24.66
C ARG A 203 21.05 -28.39 -23.38
N TYR A 204 20.51 -27.35 -22.75
CA TYR A 204 21.06 -26.81 -21.50
C TYR A 204 20.89 -27.77 -20.32
N VAL A 205 19.75 -28.45 -20.20
CA VAL A 205 19.51 -29.45 -19.15
C VAL A 205 20.48 -30.62 -19.30
N LEU A 206 20.64 -31.15 -20.51
CA LEU A 206 21.57 -32.26 -20.77
C LEU A 206 23.03 -31.85 -20.51
N ALA A 207 23.42 -30.64 -20.92
CA ALA A 207 24.73 -30.09 -20.60
C ALA A 207 24.95 -29.95 -19.10
N ALA A 208 23.94 -29.47 -18.36
CA ALA A 208 24.02 -29.32 -16.90
C ALA A 208 24.07 -30.65 -16.15
N LEU A 209 23.35 -31.69 -16.62
CA LEU A 209 23.41 -33.03 -16.03
C LEU A 209 24.78 -33.69 -16.22
N ASN A 210 25.46 -33.37 -17.32
CA ASN A 210 26.83 -33.85 -17.59
C ASN A 210 27.90 -33.00 -16.89
N ALA A 211 27.56 -31.82 -16.38
CA ALA A 211 28.48 -30.95 -15.65
C ALA A 211 28.51 -31.33 -14.17
N SER A 212 29.67 -31.67 -13.63
CA SER A 212 29.85 -32.01 -12.20
C SER A 212 30.17 -30.79 -11.32
N ASP A 213 30.17 -29.59 -11.88
CA ASP A 213 30.66 -28.40 -11.20
C ASP A 213 29.63 -27.78 -10.26
N THR A 214 30.02 -27.61 -9.00
CA THR A 214 29.26 -26.77 -8.08
C THR A 214 29.37 -25.30 -8.51
N PRO A 215 28.26 -24.53 -8.56
CA PRO A 215 28.33 -23.13 -8.92
C PRO A 215 29.22 -22.36 -7.95
N ASP A 216 30.13 -21.55 -8.48
CA ASP A 216 30.90 -20.58 -7.67
C ASP A 216 29.96 -19.53 -7.04
N ALA A 217 30.51 -18.60 -6.24
CA ALA A 217 29.71 -17.57 -5.58
C ALA A 217 28.91 -16.71 -6.57
N ARG A 218 29.49 -16.44 -7.74
CA ARG A 218 28.86 -15.65 -8.80
C ARG A 218 27.69 -16.40 -9.44
N GLY A 219 27.90 -17.66 -9.82
CA GLY A 219 26.90 -18.55 -10.37
C GLY A 219 25.76 -18.79 -9.37
N SER A 220 26.10 -18.99 -8.10
CA SER A 220 25.13 -19.09 -7.00
C SER A 220 24.26 -17.84 -6.87
N LEU A 221 24.88 -16.64 -6.86
CA LEU A 221 24.15 -15.38 -6.83
C LEU A 221 23.20 -15.24 -8.02
N GLN A 222 23.71 -15.45 -9.23
CA GLN A 222 22.92 -15.34 -10.46
C GLN A 222 21.77 -16.34 -10.48
N HIS A 223 22.02 -17.58 -10.07
CA HIS A 223 20.99 -18.61 -9.96
C HIS A 223 19.88 -18.19 -8.98
N THR A 224 20.22 -17.71 -7.79
CA THR A 224 19.22 -17.25 -6.80
C THR A 224 18.39 -16.07 -7.33
N LEU A 225 19.03 -15.06 -7.94
CA LEU A 225 18.33 -13.90 -8.51
C LEU A 225 17.36 -14.29 -9.63
N LEU A 226 17.72 -15.28 -10.45
CA LEU A 226 16.86 -15.83 -11.51
C LEU A 226 15.74 -16.71 -10.94
N LYS A 227 16.07 -17.62 -10.03
CA LYS A 227 15.12 -18.55 -9.39
C LYS A 227 13.95 -17.82 -8.74
N PHE A 228 14.24 -16.71 -8.06
CA PHE A 228 13.24 -15.88 -7.36
C PHE A 228 12.82 -14.64 -8.16
N ASN A 229 13.22 -14.54 -9.42
CA ASN A 229 12.84 -13.49 -10.35
C ASN A 229 13.08 -12.06 -9.82
N CYS A 230 14.13 -11.86 -9.00
CA CYS A 230 14.48 -10.55 -8.44
C CYS A 230 14.73 -9.51 -9.55
N LEU A 231 15.22 -9.99 -10.70
CA LEU A 231 15.53 -9.19 -11.88
C LEU A 231 14.30 -8.69 -12.65
N ALA A 232 13.08 -9.10 -12.30
CA ALA A 232 11.86 -8.51 -12.86
C ALA A 232 11.58 -7.09 -12.33
N CYS A 233 12.05 -6.80 -11.11
CA CYS A 233 11.96 -5.49 -10.47
C CYS A 233 13.30 -4.77 -10.52
N HIS A 234 14.37 -5.47 -10.19
CA HIS A 234 15.68 -4.88 -9.95
C HIS A 234 16.62 -5.03 -11.13
N GLU A 235 17.35 -3.95 -11.42
CA GLU A 235 18.47 -3.97 -12.34
C GLU A 235 19.75 -4.44 -11.63
N ARG A 236 20.62 -5.19 -12.31
CA ARG A 236 21.98 -5.50 -11.84
C ARG A 236 22.97 -5.57 -12.99
N GLU A 237 24.06 -4.83 -12.93
CA GLU A 237 25.19 -4.96 -13.84
C GLU A 237 26.05 -6.17 -13.44
N SER A 238 26.50 -6.94 -14.43
CA SER A 238 27.33 -8.13 -14.24
C SER A 238 28.17 -8.39 -15.50
N SER A 239 29.50 -8.31 -15.39
CA SER A 239 30.44 -8.44 -16.52
C SER A 239 30.13 -7.52 -17.70
N GLY A 240 29.91 -6.23 -17.43
CA GLY A 240 29.67 -5.22 -18.47
C GLY A 240 28.30 -5.32 -19.13
N ARG A 241 27.39 -6.15 -18.59
CA ARG A 241 26.02 -6.30 -19.09
C ARG A 241 25.01 -5.92 -18.02
N GLN A 242 24.06 -5.08 -18.40
CA GLN A 242 22.91 -4.73 -17.55
C GLN A 242 21.87 -5.85 -17.60
N LEU A 243 21.57 -6.44 -16.45
CA LEU A 243 20.56 -7.47 -16.29
C LEU A 243 19.31 -6.89 -15.61
N GLY A 244 18.14 -7.39 -15.99
CA GLY A 244 16.88 -7.12 -15.29
C GLY A 244 16.36 -5.68 -15.38
N GLY A 245 15.56 -5.31 -14.39
CA GLY A 245 14.85 -4.05 -14.29
C GLY A 245 13.38 -4.16 -14.74
N VAL A 246 12.56 -3.21 -14.27
CA VAL A 246 11.16 -3.11 -14.70
C VAL A 246 11.11 -2.80 -16.20
N GLY A 247 10.57 -3.75 -16.97
CA GLY A 247 10.41 -3.60 -18.42
C GLY A 247 9.61 -2.35 -18.80
N ARG A 248 9.95 -1.71 -19.93
CA ARG A 248 9.41 -0.40 -20.34
C ARG A 248 7.89 -0.29 -20.29
N TYR A 249 7.17 -1.32 -20.74
CA TYR A 249 5.70 -1.38 -20.72
C TYR A 249 5.08 -1.59 -19.33
N ARG A 250 5.89 -1.99 -18.34
CA ARG A 250 5.48 -2.18 -16.96
C ARG A 250 5.80 -0.98 -16.08
N ARG A 251 6.78 -0.15 -16.46
CA ARG A 251 7.20 1.04 -15.70
C ARG A 251 6.02 1.95 -15.34
N PRO A 252 5.03 2.25 -16.19
CA PRO A 252 3.93 3.15 -15.83
C PRO A 252 3.09 2.69 -14.62
N TRP A 253 3.10 1.39 -14.30
CA TRP A 253 2.40 0.84 -13.14
C TRP A 253 3.15 1.01 -11.80
N PHE A 254 4.42 1.41 -11.87
CA PHE A 254 5.23 1.70 -10.70
C PHE A 254 5.10 3.19 -10.35
N GLU A 255 4.20 3.43 -9.40
CA GLU A 255 3.77 4.75 -8.95
C GLU A 255 4.18 5.01 -7.50
N THR A 256 4.13 6.29 -7.12
CA THR A 256 4.26 6.74 -5.73
C THR A 256 2.91 7.19 -5.18
N PHE A 257 2.76 7.15 -3.86
CA PHE A 257 1.62 7.79 -3.19
C PHE A 257 1.63 9.31 -3.37
N GLY A 258 0.44 9.94 -3.34
CA GLY A 258 0.30 11.41 -3.20
C GLY A 258 0.99 12.28 -4.26
N HIS A 259 1.23 11.75 -5.47
CA HIS A 259 1.95 12.42 -6.55
C HIS A 259 3.39 12.86 -6.19
N VAL A 260 4.09 12.07 -5.36
CA VAL A 260 5.52 12.27 -5.08
C VAL A 260 6.35 12.18 -6.36
N ASP A 261 6.81 13.30 -6.90
CA ASP A 261 7.70 13.28 -8.07
C ASP A 261 9.17 13.27 -7.67
N LEU A 262 9.68 12.06 -7.44
CA LEU A 262 11.11 11.77 -7.38
C LEU A 262 11.61 11.13 -8.69
N GLY A 263 10.83 11.22 -9.76
CA GLY A 263 11.07 10.55 -11.04
C GLY A 263 11.25 9.03 -10.89
N ASP A 264 11.99 8.46 -11.84
CA ASP A 264 12.28 7.01 -11.87
C ASP A 264 13.04 6.54 -10.62
N GLU A 265 13.87 7.39 -10.01
CA GLU A 265 14.65 7.07 -8.82
C GLU A 265 13.79 6.74 -7.59
N GLY A 266 12.65 7.43 -7.44
CA GLY A 266 11.74 7.24 -6.31
C GLY A 266 10.58 6.30 -6.58
N ARG A 267 10.15 6.12 -7.84
CA ARG A 267 9.03 5.24 -8.17
C ARG A 267 9.44 3.81 -8.54
N LEU A 268 10.67 3.59 -9.03
CA LEU A 268 11.15 2.28 -9.44
C LEU A 268 11.95 1.59 -8.32
N PRO A 269 11.96 0.24 -8.27
CA PRO A 269 12.82 -0.52 -7.38
C PRO A 269 14.30 -0.15 -7.58
N PRO A 270 15.09 -0.05 -6.50
CA PRO A 270 16.50 0.36 -6.61
C PRO A 270 17.35 -0.70 -7.33
N PRO A 271 18.43 -0.31 -8.03
CA PRO A 271 19.36 -1.29 -8.61
C PRO A 271 20.07 -2.11 -7.53
N LEU A 272 20.38 -3.35 -7.87
CA LEU A 272 21.23 -4.27 -7.10
C LEU A 272 22.70 -4.19 -7.53
N THR A 273 23.04 -3.38 -8.52
CA THR A 273 24.43 -3.08 -8.90
C THR A 273 25.18 -2.48 -7.71
N GLN A 274 26.29 -3.12 -7.30
CA GLN A 274 27.14 -2.72 -6.18
C GLN A 274 26.40 -2.56 -4.83
N VAL A 275 25.25 -3.21 -4.67
CA VAL A 275 24.47 -3.11 -3.43
C VAL A 275 25.20 -3.69 -2.22
N GLY A 276 26.04 -4.71 -2.43
CA GLY A 276 26.90 -5.30 -1.40
C GLY A 276 28.11 -4.42 -1.04
N ARG A 277 28.53 -3.50 -1.91
CA ARG A 277 29.48 -2.43 -1.56
C ARG A 277 28.80 -1.40 -0.66
N LYS A 278 27.56 -1.03 -0.98
CA LYS A 278 26.79 0.04 -0.34
C LYS A 278 26.20 -0.33 1.02
N LEU A 279 25.50 -1.45 1.10
CA LEU A 279 24.68 -1.82 2.25
C LEU A 279 25.39 -2.86 3.10
N ARG A 280 25.22 -2.76 4.42
CA ARG A 280 25.72 -3.77 5.35
C ARG A 280 24.95 -5.09 5.18
N ALA A 281 25.63 -6.23 5.36
CA ALA A 281 25.02 -7.56 5.20
C ALA A 281 23.84 -7.80 6.15
N ASP A 282 23.90 -7.29 7.38
CA ASP A 282 22.81 -7.37 8.36
C ASP A 282 21.59 -6.53 7.93
N TRP A 283 21.82 -5.36 7.32
CA TRP A 283 20.76 -4.54 6.76
C TRP A 283 20.09 -5.24 5.58
N LEU A 284 20.85 -5.78 4.63
CA LEU A 284 20.33 -6.57 3.51
C LEU A 284 19.48 -7.75 4.01
N THR A 285 19.94 -8.43 5.05
CA THR A 285 19.18 -9.51 5.71
C THR A 285 17.84 -9.01 6.24
N ARG A 286 17.80 -7.86 6.92
CA ARG A 286 16.55 -7.27 7.43
C ARG A 286 15.61 -6.84 6.31
N VAL A 287 16.12 -6.30 5.20
CA VAL A 287 15.30 -5.94 4.02
C VAL A 287 14.60 -7.19 3.48
N LEU A 288 15.34 -8.29 3.29
CA LEU A 288 14.78 -9.55 2.80
C LEU A 288 13.80 -10.22 3.77
N GLN A 289 13.87 -9.87 5.06
CA GLN A 289 12.91 -10.30 6.08
C GLN A 289 11.71 -9.37 6.24
N GLY A 290 11.61 -8.27 5.47
CA GLY A 290 10.54 -7.27 5.60
C GLY A 290 10.66 -6.38 6.84
N LYS A 291 11.80 -6.39 7.52
CA LYS A 291 12.04 -5.64 8.78
C LYS A 291 12.74 -4.29 8.55
N ALA A 292 12.96 -3.91 7.29
CA ALA A 292 13.69 -2.70 6.92
C ALA A 292 13.13 -2.10 5.63
N GLN A 293 12.39 -1.00 5.75
CA GLN A 293 11.82 -0.24 4.63
C GLN A 293 12.12 1.25 4.81
N ILE A 294 12.61 1.91 3.75
CA ILE A 294 13.01 3.32 3.78
C ILE A 294 12.33 4.18 2.70
N ARG A 295 11.41 3.58 1.92
CA ARG A 295 10.68 4.24 0.82
C ARG A 295 9.16 4.07 1.01
N PRO A 296 8.57 4.69 2.04
CA PRO A 296 7.13 4.58 2.29
C PRO A 296 6.28 5.21 1.18
N HIS A 297 6.87 6.08 0.36
CA HIS A 297 6.20 6.71 -0.77
C HIS A 297 5.95 5.78 -1.97
N MET A 298 6.62 4.62 -2.08
CA MET A 298 6.42 3.69 -3.19
C MET A 298 5.14 2.87 -2.99
N ARG A 299 4.31 2.74 -4.05
CA ARG A 299 3.15 1.82 -4.02
C ARG A 299 3.58 0.37 -4.18
N ALA A 300 4.57 0.12 -5.03
CA ALA A 300 5.16 -1.20 -5.18
C ALA A 300 5.91 -1.59 -3.91
N GLN A 301 5.70 -2.82 -3.44
CA GLN A 301 6.31 -3.34 -2.22
C GLN A 301 7.42 -4.34 -2.55
N MET A 302 8.49 -4.32 -1.75
CA MET A 302 9.48 -5.40 -1.78
C MET A 302 8.84 -6.66 -1.17
N PRO A 303 8.68 -7.74 -1.94
CA PRO A 303 8.00 -8.91 -1.43
C PRO A 303 8.98 -9.80 -0.65
N LEU A 304 8.42 -10.70 0.15
CA LEU A 304 9.19 -11.65 0.95
C LEU A 304 9.34 -12.98 0.22
N PHE A 305 10.49 -13.62 0.42
CA PHE A 305 10.82 -14.93 -0.15
C PHE A 305 11.09 -15.94 0.96
N PRO A 306 11.07 -17.25 0.69
CA PRO A 306 11.39 -18.26 1.69
C PRO A 306 12.79 -18.05 2.26
N SER A 307 12.89 -17.79 3.57
CA SER A 307 14.15 -17.41 4.22
C SER A 307 15.25 -18.44 4.03
N ALA A 308 14.91 -19.73 4.09
CA ALA A 308 15.83 -20.85 3.86
C ALA A 308 16.49 -20.81 2.47
N GLN A 309 15.82 -20.23 1.48
CA GLN A 309 16.28 -20.19 0.09
C GLN A 309 17.11 -18.93 -0.24
N ILE A 310 16.94 -17.85 0.53
CA ILE A 310 17.55 -16.55 0.26
C ILE A 310 18.50 -16.05 1.36
N ASN A 311 18.68 -16.80 2.45
CA ASN A 311 19.55 -16.41 3.58
C ASN A 311 21.02 -16.15 3.21
N LYS A 312 21.54 -16.83 2.17
CA LYS A 312 22.91 -16.63 1.67
C LYS A 312 23.05 -15.39 0.77
N LEU A 313 21.94 -14.87 0.25
CA LEU A 313 21.94 -13.79 -0.73
C LEU A 313 22.68 -12.51 -0.25
N PRO A 314 22.51 -12.03 1.00
CA PRO A 314 23.25 -10.87 1.49
C PRO A 314 24.77 -11.04 1.43
N GLN A 315 25.28 -12.21 1.85
CA GLN A 315 26.72 -12.51 1.85
C GLN A 315 27.26 -12.62 0.41
N LEU A 316 26.51 -13.30 -0.47
CA LEU A 316 26.87 -13.40 -1.88
C LEU A 316 26.94 -12.03 -2.57
N LEU A 317 26.01 -11.12 -2.26
CA LEU A 317 26.06 -9.75 -2.78
C LEU A 317 27.31 -9.00 -2.30
N VAL A 318 27.64 -9.07 -1.00
CA VAL A 318 28.85 -8.44 -0.45
C VAL A 318 30.12 -9.01 -1.08
N GLN A 319 30.21 -10.33 -1.18
CA GLN A 319 31.37 -11.01 -1.76
C GLN A 319 31.58 -10.68 -3.24
N GLN A 320 30.49 -10.49 -3.99
CA GLN A 320 30.57 -10.18 -5.43
C GLN A 320 30.81 -8.69 -5.70
N ASP A 321 30.32 -7.81 -4.82
CA ASP A 321 30.39 -6.36 -5.04
C ASP A 321 31.61 -5.71 -4.35
N ARG A 322 32.40 -6.47 -3.59
CA ARG A 322 33.61 -5.98 -2.91
C ARG A 322 34.80 -6.92 -3.18
N SER A 323 35.92 -6.35 -3.61
CA SER A 323 37.23 -7.03 -3.67
C SER A 323 37.94 -7.04 -2.31
N GLU A 324 37.59 -6.10 -1.43
CA GLU A 324 38.25 -5.87 -0.14
C GLU A 324 37.21 -5.80 1.00
N ALA A 325 37.68 -6.09 2.22
CA ALA A 325 36.88 -5.95 3.42
C ALA A 325 36.39 -4.50 3.62
N VAL A 326 35.28 -4.33 4.33
CA VAL A 326 34.79 -2.98 4.70
C VAL A 326 35.82 -2.33 5.63
N PRO A 327 36.37 -1.15 5.29
CA PRO A 327 37.30 -0.45 6.17
C PRO A 327 36.66 -0.13 7.52
N ALA A 328 37.47 -0.10 8.57
CA ALA A 328 37.01 0.31 9.89
C ALA A 328 36.50 1.75 9.86
N GLU A 329 35.38 2.01 10.53
CA GLU A 329 34.77 3.35 10.61
C GLU A 329 35.77 4.42 11.09
N THR A 330 36.60 4.07 12.08
CA THR A 330 37.66 4.94 12.62
C THR A 330 38.76 5.27 11.61
N SER A 331 38.96 4.42 10.60
CA SER A 331 39.91 4.66 9.51
C SER A 331 39.32 5.61 8.48
N VAL A 332 38.05 5.40 8.10
CA VAL A 332 37.36 6.23 7.09
C VAL A 332 37.15 7.65 7.61
N PHE A 333 36.78 7.80 8.89
CA PHE A 333 36.48 9.11 9.50
C PHE A 333 37.58 9.56 10.47
N ALA A 334 38.85 9.27 10.13
CA ALA A 334 40.01 9.56 10.98
C ALA A 334 40.25 11.06 11.21
N ALA A 335 39.78 11.93 10.30
CA ALA A 335 39.89 13.39 10.42
C ALA A 335 39.13 13.95 11.64
N GLY A 336 38.16 13.19 12.17
CA GLY A 336 37.31 13.61 13.27
C GLY A 336 36.35 14.74 12.88
N GLY A 337 35.53 15.18 13.83
CA GLY A 337 34.51 16.18 13.58
C GLY A 337 33.40 16.05 14.62
N ASP A 338 32.96 17.16 15.19
CA ASP A 338 31.96 17.15 16.25
C ASP A 338 30.53 17.05 15.68
N THR A 339 29.62 16.57 16.52
CA THR A 339 28.22 16.35 16.15
C THR A 339 27.46 17.65 15.87
N GLU A 340 27.89 18.78 16.46
CA GLU A 340 27.24 20.08 16.24
C GLU A 340 27.55 20.63 14.85
N ALA A 341 28.82 20.55 14.41
CA ALA A 341 29.18 20.86 13.04
C ALA A 341 28.42 19.97 12.04
N GLY A 342 28.27 18.67 12.33
CA GLY A 342 27.45 17.75 11.55
C GLY A 342 25.99 18.20 11.46
N ARG A 343 25.39 18.57 12.59
CA ARG A 343 24.01 19.07 12.68
C ARG A 343 23.79 20.31 11.79
N LEU A 344 24.72 21.26 11.81
CA LEU A 344 24.65 22.49 11.02
C LEU A 344 24.88 22.24 9.52
N LEU A 345 25.75 21.29 9.15
CA LEU A 345 25.93 20.88 7.76
C LEU A 345 24.65 20.27 7.18
N LEU A 346 23.97 19.40 7.94
CA LEU A 346 22.68 18.84 7.53
C LEU A 346 21.63 19.94 7.34
N ASP A 347 21.59 20.94 8.23
CA ASP A 347 20.68 22.08 8.14
C ASP A 347 20.85 22.87 6.84
N THR A 348 22.09 22.98 6.37
CA THR A 348 22.42 23.83 5.22
C THR A 348 21.94 23.23 3.91
N GLY A 349 22.09 21.92 3.69
CA GLY A 349 21.78 21.30 2.39
C GLY A 349 21.08 19.95 2.39
N CYS A 350 20.97 19.24 3.52
CA CYS A 350 20.39 17.89 3.53
C CYS A 350 18.90 17.92 3.87
N VAL A 351 18.49 18.71 4.88
CA VAL A 351 17.10 18.71 5.40
C VAL A 351 16.07 19.29 4.42
N GLN A 352 16.51 19.96 3.36
CA GLN A 352 15.66 20.43 2.27
C GLN A 352 15.10 19.28 1.43
N CYS A 353 15.71 18.09 1.52
CA CYS A 353 15.29 16.91 0.76
C CYS A 353 15.14 15.67 1.64
N HIS A 354 15.76 15.62 2.81
CA HIS A 354 15.77 14.44 3.67
C HIS A 354 15.10 14.71 5.02
N PRO A 355 14.15 13.85 5.45
CA PRO A 355 13.70 13.83 6.83
C PRO A 355 14.79 13.31 7.76
N ILE A 356 14.70 13.68 9.04
CA ILE A 356 15.58 13.22 10.11
C ILE A 356 14.70 12.71 11.27
N ARG A 357 14.76 11.41 11.54
CA ARG A 357 14.00 10.77 12.64
C ARG A 357 12.49 11.00 12.50
N GLY A 358 11.96 10.91 11.28
CA GLY A 358 10.56 11.14 10.94
C GLY A 358 10.16 12.61 10.80
N GLU A 359 11.00 13.55 11.24
CA GLU A 359 10.71 14.98 11.17
C GLU A 359 11.28 15.59 9.89
N ALA A 360 10.54 16.50 9.25
CA ALA A 360 10.91 17.04 7.95
C ALA A 360 10.45 18.49 7.78
N LEU A 361 11.07 19.21 6.84
CA LEU A 361 10.51 20.46 6.34
C LEU A 361 9.29 20.19 5.44
N PRO A 362 8.38 21.16 5.30
CA PRO A 362 7.29 21.11 4.33
C PRO A 362 7.71 20.64 2.92
N GLY A 363 7.02 19.63 2.39
CA GLY A 363 7.24 19.15 1.02
C GLY A 363 8.46 18.25 0.82
N VAL A 364 9.19 17.92 1.89
CA VAL A 364 10.33 16.99 1.87
C VAL A 364 9.87 15.55 1.68
N MET A 365 10.48 14.84 0.73
CA MET A 365 10.03 13.51 0.28
C MET A 365 11.15 12.46 0.15
N GLY A 366 12.40 12.84 0.45
CA GLY A 366 13.55 11.94 0.37
C GLY A 366 13.55 10.86 1.46
N THR A 367 14.53 9.97 1.40
CA THR A 367 14.68 8.92 2.42
C THR A 367 15.13 9.51 3.73
N ASP A 368 14.56 9.06 4.85
CA ASP A 368 15.04 9.42 6.17
C ASP A 368 16.53 9.05 6.33
N LEU A 369 17.35 10.01 6.78
CA LEU A 369 18.78 9.78 7.00
C LEU A 369 19.06 9.19 8.39
N SER A 370 18.07 9.16 9.29
CA SER A 370 18.20 8.46 10.56
C SER A 370 18.53 6.98 10.33
N GLY A 371 19.48 6.48 11.12
CA GLY A 371 19.96 5.12 11.00
C GLY A 371 20.82 4.83 9.77
N VAL A 372 21.27 5.84 8.98
CA VAL A 372 22.18 5.60 7.85
C VAL A 372 23.45 4.86 8.28
N ALA A 373 24.00 5.18 9.45
CA ALA A 373 25.19 4.53 9.99
C ALA A 373 24.99 3.03 10.30
N SER A 374 23.75 2.62 10.56
CA SER A 374 23.36 1.21 10.77
C SER A 374 23.06 0.45 9.47
N ARG A 375 23.08 1.14 8.32
CA ARG A 375 22.57 0.64 7.04
C ARG A 375 23.62 0.63 5.95
N VAL A 376 24.37 1.71 5.85
CA VAL A 376 25.33 1.99 4.79
C VAL A 376 26.75 1.74 5.32
N THR A 377 27.65 1.31 4.45
CA THR A 377 29.07 1.13 4.79
C THR A 377 29.78 2.49 4.87
N PRO A 378 30.72 2.69 5.82
CA PRO A 378 31.42 3.97 6.01
C PRO A 378 32.07 4.52 4.73
N ASP A 379 32.80 3.67 4.01
CA ASP A 379 33.51 4.01 2.78
C ASP A 379 32.55 4.45 1.67
N TRP A 380 31.44 3.72 1.48
CA TRP A 380 30.44 4.11 0.49
C TRP A 380 29.79 5.45 0.83
N PHE A 381 29.49 5.70 2.12
CA PHE A 381 28.90 6.96 2.55
C PHE A 381 29.83 8.15 2.26
N HIS A 382 31.10 8.00 2.61
CA HIS A 382 32.15 8.96 2.34
C HIS A 382 32.22 9.30 0.83
N ASP A 383 32.42 8.28 -0.01
CA ASP A 383 32.56 8.49 -1.47
C ASP A 383 31.29 9.07 -2.10
N PHE A 384 30.12 8.65 -1.60
CA PHE A 384 28.85 9.10 -2.12
C PHE A 384 28.59 10.57 -1.83
N LEU A 385 29.00 11.09 -0.67
CA LEU A 385 28.89 12.52 -0.39
C LEU A 385 29.83 13.37 -1.25
N LEU A 386 31.03 12.85 -1.55
CA LEU A 386 31.98 13.53 -2.44
C LEU A 386 31.45 13.62 -3.87
N ASN A 387 30.88 12.54 -4.41
CA ASN A 387 30.37 12.53 -5.78
C ASN A 387 29.17 11.58 -6.00
N PRO A 388 27.94 12.04 -5.68
CA PRO A 388 26.75 11.22 -5.84
C PRO A 388 26.52 10.75 -7.28
N ALA A 389 26.75 11.65 -8.25
CA ALA A 389 26.46 11.41 -9.66
C ALA A 389 27.37 10.34 -10.30
N ALA A 390 28.63 10.27 -9.86
CA ALA A 390 29.56 9.22 -10.30
C ALA A 390 29.17 7.83 -9.81
N MET A 391 28.62 7.74 -8.59
CA MET A 391 28.22 6.47 -7.99
C MET A 391 26.81 6.02 -8.37
N LYS A 392 25.93 6.98 -8.62
CA LYS A 392 24.54 6.73 -8.98
C LYS A 392 24.12 7.61 -10.16
N PRO A 393 24.20 7.08 -11.40
CA PRO A 393 23.80 7.82 -12.59
C PRO A 393 22.38 8.38 -12.47
N ARG A 394 22.21 9.65 -12.86
CA ARG A 394 20.93 10.39 -12.82
C ARG A 394 20.30 10.50 -11.43
N THR A 395 21.09 10.41 -10.36
CA THR A 395 20.58 10.70 -9.03
C THR A 395 20.14 12.16 -8.93
N ARG A 396 19.04 12.40 -8.21
CA ARG A 396 18.55 13.73 -7.84
C ARG A 396 19.34 14.35 -6.68
N MET A 397 20.19 13.59 -6.00
CA MET A 397 21.02 14.11 -4.92
C MET A 397 22.09 15.06 -5.49
N PRO A 398 22.11 16.34 -5.07
CA PRO A 398 23.10 17.28 -5.55
C PRO A 398 24.49 16.96 -4.99
N THR A 399 25.53 17.38 -5.70
CA THR A 399 26.91 17.31 -5.21
C THR A 399 27.12 18.36 -4.13
N PHE A 400 27.26 17.93 -2.87
CA PHE A 400 27.47 18.83 -1.73
C PHE A 400 28.92 19.36 -1.65
N PHE A 401 29.89 18.56 -2.12
CA PHE A 401 31.31 18.91 -2.17
C PHE A 401 31.81 19.00 -3.63
N PRO A 402 31.43 20.03 -4.40
CA PRO A 402 31.87 20.15 -5.79
C PRO A 402 33.39 20.20 -5.87
N ASN A 403 33.97 19.35 -6.73
CA ASN A 403 35.42 19.14 -6.84
C ASN A 403 36.11 18.74 -5.51
N GLY A 404 35.38 18.09 -4.60
CA GLY A 404 35.88 17.68 -3.29
C GLY A 404 36.11 18.84 -2.32
N LYS A 405 35.47 20.00 -2.54
CA LYS A 405 35.63 21.19 -1.69
C LYS A 405 34.34 21.58 -0.99
N SER A 406 34.46 21.95 0.28
CA SER A 406 33.36 22.45 1.10
C SER A 406 32.76 23.75 0.54
N GLN A 407 31.44 23.86 0.62
CA GLN A 407 30.70 25.11 0.42
C GLN A 407 30.40 25.85 1.73
N ASN A 408 30.87 25.32 2.87
CA ASN A 408 30.66 25.86 4.22
C ASN A 408 32.03 26.13 4.87
N PRO A 409 32.78 27.15 4.44
CA PRO A 409 34.15 27.39 4.92
C PRO A 409 34.21 27.72 6.42
N ASP A 410 33.14 28.28 6.98
CA ASP A 410 33.08 28.67 8.40
C ASP A 410 32.98 27.46 9.35
N LEU A 411 32.52 26.31 8.86
CA LEU A 411 32.44 25.08 9.65
C LEU A 411 33.70 24.26 9.45
N LEU A 412 34.42 23.97 10.54
CA LEU A 412 35.64 23.14 10.52
C LEU A 412 36.70 23.64 9.49
N VAL A 413 36.76 24.96 9.28
CA VAL A 413 37.70 25.63 8.35
C VAL A 413 37.54 25.14 6.89
N GLY A 414 36.35 24.66 6.52
CA GLY A 414 36.08 24.13 5.18
C GLY A 414 36.77 22.80 4.87
N ASP A 415 37.34 22.13 5.87
CA ASP A 415 37.96 20.82 5.69
C ASP A 415 36.90 19.77 5.35
N THR A 416 36.95 19.24 4.14
CA THR A 416 35.92 18.35 3.60
C THR A 416 35.88 17.01 4.34
N GLU A 417 37.04 16.46 4.70
CA GLU A 417 37.14 15.19 5.43
C GLU A 417 36.56 15.31 6.84
N ARG A 418 36.88 16.42 7.53
CA ARG A 418 36.32 16.71 8.85
C ARG A 418 34.82 16.95 8.79
N GLN A 419 34.33 17.60 7.74
CA GLN A 419 32.89 17.84 7.56
C GLN A 419 32.12 16.55 7.26
N ILE A 420 32.64 15.68 6.40
CA ILE A 420 32.02 14.36 6.15
C ILE A 420 32.00 13.53 7.44
N SER A 421 33.10 13.54 8.19
CA SER A 421 33.21 12.86 9.49
C SER A 421 32.19 13.41 10.50
N ALA A 422 32.01 14.73 10.57
CA ALA A 422 31.03 15.39 11.44
C ALA A 422 29.59 15.01 11.09
N ILE A 423 29.23 15.00 9.79
CA ILE A 423 27.92 14.55 9.29
C ILE A 423 27.66 13.11 9.73
N TRP A 424 28.63 12.21 9.55
CA TRP A 424 28.50 10.82 9.97
C TRP A 424 28.29 10.68 11.49
N ASN A 425 29.10 11.39 12.28
CA ASN A 425 29.02 11.36 13.75
C ASN A 425 27.65 11.85 14.25
N TYR A 426 27.11 12.94 13.67
CA TYR A 426 25.75 13.40 13.98
C TYR A 426 24.69 12.35 13.65
N LEU A 427 24.76 11.75 12.45
CA LEU A 427 23.77 10.76 12.00
C LEU A 427 23.82 9.44 12.78
N LYS A 428 24.96 9.13 13.41
CA LYS A 428 25.15 7.99 14.30
C LYS A 428 24.55 8.24 15.69
N ASP A 429 24.63 9.47 16.19
CA ASP A 429 24.17 9.83 17.53
C ASP A 429 22.73 10.39 17.51
N SER A 430 21.76 9.49 17.70
CA SER A 430 20.35 9.86 17.77
C SER A 430 19.95 10.70 19.00
N SER A 431 20.85 10.93 19.96
CA SER A 431 20.59 11.77 21.14
C SER A 431 20.71 13.27 20.84
N GLN A 432 21.37 13.63 19.74
CA GLN A 432 21.60 15.02 19.36
C GLN A 432 20.29 15.75 19.01
N PRO A 433 20.21 17.08 19.19
CA PRO A 433 19.08 17.90 18.75
C PRO A 433 18.82 17.78 17.23
N LEU A 434 17.62 18.12 16.78
CA LEU A 434 17.33 18.13 15.33
C LEU A 434 18.05 19.32 14.67
N PRO A 435 18.23 19.32 13.33
CA PRO A 435 18.76 20.49 12.65
C PRO A 435 17.85 21.71 12.87
N PRO A 436 18.40 22.93 13.05
CA PRO A 436 17.65 24.12 13.46
C PRO A 436 16.39 24.40 12.63
N LYS A 437 16.43 24.26 11.30
CA LYS A 437 15.28 24.48 10.42
C LYS A 437 14.15 23.51 10.70
N ILE A 438 14.46 22.24 10.99
CA ILE A 438 13.44 21.26 11.38
C ILE A 438 12.87 21.62 12.76
N GLU A 439 13.69 22.03 13.73
CA GLU A 439 13.21 22.45 15.06
C GLU A 439 12.30 23.68 15.00
N GLN A 440 12.67 24.66 14.17
CA GLN A 440 11.85 25.85 13.90
C GLN A 440 10.54 25.47 13.20
N ALA A 441 10.59 24.65 12.16
CA ALA A 441 9.39 24.17 11.48
C ALA A 441 8.48 23.35 12.41
N ARG A 442 9.08 22.56 13.31
CA ARG A 442 8.34 21.75 14.29
C ARG A 442 7.69 22.60 15.38
N SER A 443 8.32 23.71 15.76
CA SER A 443 7.80 24.64 16.78
C SER A 443 6.82 25.67 16.23
N ALA A 444 6.74 25.84 14.90
CA ALA A 444 5.73 26.66 14.24
C ALA A 444 4.33 26.07 14.43
N THR A 445 3.45 26.82 15.09
CA THR A 445 2.03 26.45 15.30
C THR A 445 1.22 26.84 14.07
N TYR A 446 0.60 25.89 13.39
CA TYR A 446 -0.31 26.15 12.27
C TYR A 446 -1.77 26.01 12.71
N GLU A 447 -2.07 26.48 13.92
CA GLU A 447 -3.42 26.46 14.46
C GLU A 447 -4.35 27.35 13.64
N LEU A 448 -5.40 26.75 13.11
CA LEU A 448 -6.51 27.48 12.50
C LEU A 448 -7.40 28.01 13.61
N VAL A 449 -7.45 29.32 13.78
CA VAL A 449 -8.32 29.97 14.76
C VAL A 449 -9.45 30.72 14.03
N PRO A 450 -10.69 30.22 14.04
CA PRO A 450 -11.84 30.96 13.52
C PRO A 450 -12.12 32.17 14.42
N LYS A 451 -11.70 33.36 13.99
CA LYS A 451 -11.90 34.61 14.77
C LYS A 451 -13.16 35.34 14.35
N ASP A 452 -13.25 35.72 13.07
CA ASP A 452 -14.31 36.61 12.58
C ASP A 452 -15.34 35.88 11.70
N ARG A 453 -14.94 34.77 11.08
CA ARG A 453 -15.78 33.97 10.19
C ARG A 453 -15.49 32.48 10.33
N PRO A 454 -16.41 31.60 9.92
CA PRO A 454 -16.14 30.17 9.88
C PRO A 454 -14.93 29.84 8.98
N ILE A 455 -14.12 28.89 9.43
CA ILE A 455 -13.03 28.31 8.63
C ILE A 455 -13.46 26.92 8.19
N LEU A 456 -13.28 26.62 6.90
CA LEU A 456 -13.48 25.28 6.37
C LEU A 456 -12.12 24.67 6.03
N LEU A 457 -11.88 23.46 6.53
CA LEU A 457 -10.70 22.67 6.18
C LEU A 457 -11.14 21.30 5.69
N ARG A 458 -10.76 20.94 4.45
CA ARG A 458 -10.86 19.56 3.97
C ARG A 458 -9.64 18.79 4.44
N THR A 459 -9.85 17.69 5.14
CA THR A 459 -8.78 16.90 5.76
C THR A 459 -9.20 15.45 5.96
N PHE A 460 -8.34 14.65 6.59
CA PHE A 460 -8.66 13.33 7.09
C PHE A 460 -8.92 13.45 8.60
N MET A 461 -9.97 12.82 9.13
CA MET A 461 -10.25 12.79 10.57
C MET A 461 -10.61 11.39 11.00
N GLN A 462 -10.26 11.01 12.23
CA GLN A 462 -10.51 9.67 12.75
C GLN A 462 -12.02 9.37 12.79
N GLU A 463 -12.83 10.37 13.14
CA GLU A 463 -14.28 10.23 13.32
C GLU A 463 -15.08 10.50 12.05
N ALA A 464 -14.52 11.24 11.08
CA ALA A 464 -15.21 11.68 9.85
C ALA A 464 -14.60 11.14 8.55
N GLY A 465 -13.57 10.29 8.62
CA GLY A 465 -12.99 9.60 7.48
C GLY A 465 -12.05 10.44 6.61
N THR A 466 -11.75 9.93 5.41
CA THR A 466 -10.80 10.55 4.45
C THR A 466 -11.43 11.67 3.61
N HIS A 467 -12.74 11.86 3.70
CA HIS A 467 -13.48 12.91 3.02
C HIS A 467 -14.06 13.93 4.01
N ALA A 468 -13.37 14.14 5.13
CA ALA A 468 -13.82 15.02 6.19
C ALA A 468 -13.76 16.50 5.78
N ILE A 469 -14.84 17.22 6.06
CA ILE A 469 -14.94 18.68 5.94
C ILE A 469 -15.15 19.22 7.36
N ALA A 470 -14.07 19.74 7.95
CA ALA A 470 -14.13 20.38 9.26
C ALA A 470 -14.56 21.85 9.11
N VAL A 471 -15.53 22.26 9.92
CA VAL A 471 -16.09 23.61 9.96
C VAL A 471 -15.89 24.18 11.35
N GLY A 472 -15.01 25.18 11.44
CA GLY A 472 -14.68 25.86 12.69
C GLY A 472 -15.42 27.18 12.79
N PHE A 473 -16.31 27.35 13.76
CA PHE A 473 -17.03 28.61 14.00
C PHE A 473 -16.36 29.50 15.06
N PRO A 474 -16.45 30.84 14.92
CA PRO A 474 -16.01 31.80 15.95
C PRO A 474 -16.59 31.59 17.35
N ALA A 475 -17.79 31.00 17.44
CA ALA A 475 -18.44 30.69 18.70
C ALA A 475 -17.75 29.58 19.52
N GLY A 476 -16.65 28.99 19.02
CA GLY A 476 -15.89 27.94 19.72
C GLY A 476 -16.61 26.60 19.77
N VAL A 477 -17.55 26.37 18.85
CA VAL A 477 -18.23 25.08 18.62
C VAL A 477 -17.99 24.70 17.17
N HIS A 478 -17.65 23.44 16.91
CA HIS A 478 -17.12 23.00 15.62
C HIS A 478 -17.79 21.70 15.17
N VAL A 479 -17.78 21.46 13.86
CA VAL A 479 -18.43 20.32 13.21
C VAL A 479 -17.49 19.67 12.21
N ALA A 480 -17.44 18.34 12.17
CA ALA A 480 -16.84 17.59 11.07
C ALA A 480 -17.94 16.89 10.28
N PHE A 481 -17.98 17.13 8.98
CA PHE A 481 -18.89 16.49 8.04
C PHE A 481 -18.15 15.43 7.23
N ASP A 482 -18.64 14.21 7.26
CA ASP A 482 -18.17 13.09 6.44
C ASP A 482 -18.89 13.15 5.09
N ALA A 483 -18.19 13.61 4.05
CA ALA A 483 -18.76 13.75 2.71
C ALA A 483 -18.89 12.41 1.97
N GLU A 484 -18.20 11.37 2.43
CA GLU A 484 -18.31 10.02 1.86
C GLU A 484 -19.54 9.30 2.37
N GLN A 485 -19.92 9.46 3.64
CA GLN A 485 -21.19 8.93 4.16
C GLN A 485 -22.33 9.95 4.13
N VAL A 486 -22.06 11.20 3.77
CA VAL A 486 -23.05 12.30 3.74
C VAL A 486 -23.72 12.49 5.11
N ARG A 487 -22.89 12.75 6.12
CA ARG A 487 -23.35 12.95 7.50
C ARG A 487 -22.49 13.93 8.31
N PRO A 488 -23.09 14.68 9.24
CA PRO A 488 -22.34 15.22 10.38
C PRO A 488 -21.81 14.03 11.21
N ALA A 489 -20.50 13.98 11.42
CA ALA A 489 -19.85 12.83 12.05
C ALA A 489 -19.36 13.15 13.46
N PHE A 490 -18.89 14.39 13.69
CA PHE A 490 -18.28 14.76 14.97
C PHE A 490 -18.54 16.23 15.32
N LEU A 491 -18.75 16.50 16.61
CA LEU A 491 -18.93 17.83 17.18
C LEU A 491 -17.93 18.05 18.32
N TRP A 492 -17.37 19.26 18.46
CA TRP A 492 -16.48 19.56 19.60
C TRP A 492 -16.46 21.05 19.96
N ARG A 493 -15.86 21.38 21.12
CA ARG A 493 -15.75 22.75 21.64
C ARG A 493 -14.31 23.20 21.84
N GLY A 494 -14.07 24.51 21.79
CA GLY A 494 -12.80 25.14 22.14
C GLY A 494 -11.94 25.42 20.92
N ARG A 495 -10.74 24.83 20.87
CA ARG A 495 -9.79 25.03 19.78
C ARG A 495 -10.19 24.20 18.56
N PHE A 496 -10.00 24.75 17.36
CA PHE A 496 -10.48 24.13 16.13
C PHE A 496 -9.56 22.99 15.66
N LEU A 497 -8.56 23.29 14.83
CA LEU A 497 -7.63 22.30 14.26
C LEU A 497 -6.25 22.90 14.04
N ASP A 498 -5.23 22.03 14.02
CA ASP A 498 -3.90 22.36 13.52
C ASP A 498 -3.81 21.94 12.05
N ALA A 499 -3.53 22.90 11.15
CA ALA A 499 -3.39 22.63 9.72
C ALA A 499 -2.02 22.06 9.34
N ARG A 500 -1.07 21.93 10.29
CA ARG A 500 0.27 21.45 10.02
C ARG A 500 0.26 20.12 9.30
N GLY A 501 -0.50 19.16 9.85
CA GLY A 501 -0.64 17.85 9.27
C GLY A 501 -1.16 17.92 7.83
N THR A 502 -2.25 18.64 7.59
CA THR A 502 -2.90 18.73 6.28
C THR A 502 -2.07 19.47 5.23
N TRP A 503 -1.30 20.50 5.64
CA TRP A 503 -0.56 21.35 4.72
C TRP A 503 0.88 20.89 4.47
N PHE A 504 1.50 20.20 5.44
CA PHE A 504 2.93 19.92 5.39
C PHE A 504 3.30 18.44 5.51
N GLU A 505 2.40 17.58 5.98
CA GLU A 505 2.65 16.14 6.16
C GLU A 505 1.75 15.33 5.22
N ARG A 506 2.30 14.78 4.13
CA ARG A 506 1.50 14.04 3.13
C ARG A 506 1.18 12.58 3.52
N PHE A 507 1.74 12.11 4.62
CA PHE A 507 1.26 10.95 5.38
C PHE A 507 0.67 11.46 6.69
N THR A 508 -0.41 12.23 6.59
CA THR A 508 -1.01 12.85 7.78
C THR A 508 -1.67 11.77 8.63
N PRO A 509 -1.31 11.61 9.91
CA PRO A 509 -2.24 11.00 10.85
C PRO A 509 -3.56 11.79 10.79
N PRO A 510 -4.74 11.15 10.93
CA PRO A 510 -6.01 11.88 10.88
C PRO A 510 -5.97 13.09 11.83
N ALA A 511 -6.38 14.25 11.33
CA ALA A 511 -6.39 15.50 12.09
C ALA A 511 -7.25 15.31 13.34
N VAL A 512 -6.63 15.57 14.49
CA VAL A 512 -7.29 15.46 15.79
C VAL A 512 -7.77 16.85 16.21
N PRO A 513 -9.05 17.00 16.61
CA PRO A 513 -9.57 18.20 17.23
C PRO A 513 -8.67 18.70 18.38
N LEU A 514 -8.28 19.98 18.36
CA LEU A 514 -7.48 20.60 19.43
C LEU A 514 -8.32 20.91 20.68
N GLY A 515 -9.64 20.92 20.53
CA GLY A 515 -10.61 21.26 21.56
C GLY A 515 -10.94 20.12 22.52
N LYS A 516 -11.90 20.38 23.41
CA LYS A 516 -12.40 19.44 24.42
C LYS A 516 -13.88 19.09 24.14
N ALA A 517 -14.42 18.13 24.89
CA ALA A 517 -15.83 17.73 24.83
C ALA A 517 -16.29 17.31 23.41
N GLY A 518 -15.55 16.38 22.82
CA GLY A 518 -15.88 15.79 21.52
C GLY A 518 -17.04 14.80 21.63
N ILE A 519 -17.99 14.88 20.71
CA ILE A 519 -19.15 13.99 20.63
C ILE A 519 -19.28 13.43 19.22
N ALA A 520 -19.31 12.11 19.13
CA ALA A 520 -19.61 11.39 17.89
C ALA A 520 -21.12 11.39 17.61
N LEU A 521 -21.46 11.58 16.33
CA LEU A 521 -22.82 11.47 15.83
C LEU A 521 -23.05 10.11 15.13
N PRO A 522 -24.30 9.68 14.95
CA PRO A 522 -24.64 8.36 14.42
C PRO A 522 -23.91 7.98 13.12
N ALA A 523 -23.38 6.75 13.04
CA ALA A 523 -22.58 6.23 11.92
C ALA A 523 -23.42 5.68 10.76
N GLY A 524 -23.18 6.11 9.52
CA GLY A 524 -24.04 5.83 8.35
C GLY A 524 -24.76 7.10 7.85
N PRO A 525 -25.35 7.08 6.66
CA PRO A 525 -25.89 8.28 6.03
C PRO A 525 -26.95 8.97 6.88
N SER A 526 -26.99 10.31 6.80
CA SER A 526 -27.97 11.11 7.55
C SER A 526 -29.40 10.70 7.24
N VAL A 527 -29.68 10.47 5.96
CA VAL A 527 -31.00 10.12 5.45
C VAL A 527 -30.95 8.79 4.73
N ALA A 528 -31.88 7.90 5.04
CA ALA A 528 -32.02 6.60 4.40
C ALA A 528 -33.48 6.33 4.02
N ILE A 529 -33.69 5.63 2.90
CA ILE A 529 -35.00 5.05 2.57
C ILE A 529 -35.00 3.64 3.18
N LEU A 530 -36.01 3.37 4.00
CA LEU A 530 -36.18 2.08 4.64
C LEU A 530 -37.37 1.36 4.00
N ALA A 531 -37.21 0.06 3.69
CA ALA A 531 -38.25 -0.81 3.17
C ALA A 531 -39.40 -0.97 4.19
N ASP A 532 -39.05 -1.04 5.48
CA ASP A 532 -39.99 -1.02 6.59
C ASP A 532 -39.39 -0.32 7.81
N ARG A 533 -40.21 -0.14 8.85
CA ARG A 533 -39.86 0.56 10.09
C ARG A 533 -38.93 -0.25 11.01
N ASP A 534 -38.61 -1.50 10.68
CA ASP A 534 -37.75 -2.35 11.53
C ASP A 534 -36.40 -2.66 10.85
N GLN A 535 -36.27 -2.34 9.56
CA GLN A 535 -35.02 -2.44 8.82
C GLN A 535 -33.88 -1.68 9.52
N ALA A 536 -32.76 -2.39 9.71
CA ALA A 536 -31.50 -1.83 10.18
C ALA A 536 -31.01 -0.66 9.32
N TRP A 537 -30.35 0.30 9.96
CA TRP A 537 -29.83 1.46 9.23
C TRP A 537 -28.72 1.05 8.26
N PRO A 538 -28.75 1.49 6.99
CA PRO A 538 -27.75 1.07 6.01
C PRO A 538 -26.35 1.56 6.38
N ALA A 539 -25.35 0.68 6.21
CA ALA A 539 -23.92 1.00 6.35
C ALA A 539 -23.26 1.02 4.96
N GLY A 540 -22.54 2.09 4.59
CA GLY A 540 -21.79 2.13 3.34
C GLY A 540 -21.36 3.53 2.87
N ALA A 541 -20.27 3.58 2.10
CA ALA A 541 -19.76 4.79 1.43
C ALA A 541 -20.63 5.18 0.22
N VAL A 542 -20.96 6.46 0.11
CA VAL A 542 -21.66 7.08 -1.01
C VAL A 542 -20.68 7.26 -2.16
N GLY A 543 -20.48 6.22 -2.98
CA GLY A 543 -19.69 6.33 -4.22
C GLY A 543 -18.97 5.07 -4.72
N GLY A 544 -18.95 3.97 -3.97
CA GLY A 544 -18.36 2.69 -4.42
C GLY A 544 -19.42 1.76 -5.01
N GLN A 545 -19.13 1.13 -6.16
CA GLN A 545 -20.02 0.16 -6.81
C GLN A 545 -20.05 -1.17 -6.03
N SER A 546 -20.82 -1.21 -4.94
CA SER A 546 -21.25 -2.45 -4.29
C SER A 546 -22.77 -2.42 -4.16
N GLY A 547 -23.43 -3.43 -4.73
CA GLY A 547 -24.88 -3.47 -4.92
C GLY A 547 -25.67 -3.31 -3.62
N GLY A 548 -26.46 -2.24 -3.54
CA GLY A 548 -27.45 -2.02 -2.48
C GLY A 548 -27.88 -0.57 -2.27
N ALA A 549 -26.99 0.41 -2.46
CA ALA A 549 -27.29 1.82 -2.18
C ALA A 549 -26.91 2.75 -3.34
N ARG A 550 -27.75 2.81 -4.38
CA ARG A 550 -27.69 3.87 -5.42
C ARG A 550 -28.48 5.13 -5.04
N THR A 551 -28.81 5.28 -3.77
CA THR A 551 -29.83 6.20 -3.30
C THR A 551 -29.32 7.59 -2.98
N ILE A 552 -28.03 7.81 -2.64
CA ILE A 552 -27.53 9.11 -2.12
C ILE A 552 -26.44 9.68 -3.02
N GLN A 553 -26.44 10.99 -3.24
CA GLN A 553 -25.41 11.68 -4.01
C GLN A 553 -25.02 13.01 -3.35
N PHE A 554 -23.79 13.12 -2.86
CA PHE A 554 -23.24 14.39 -2.39
C PHE A 554 -23.02 15.36 -3.56
N LYS A 555 -23.49 16.61 -3.42
CA LYS A 555 -23.40 17.66 -4.43
C LYS A 555 -22.45 18.80 -4.05
N GLY A 556 -21.79 18.69 -2.90
CA GLY A 556 -20.89 19.73 -2.37
C GLY A 556 -21.56 20.58 -1.30
N TYR A 557 -21.10 21.83 -1.16
CA TYR A 557 -21.67 22.80 -0.23
C TYR A 557 -21.68 24.20 -0.84
N ARG A 558 -22.60 25.04 -0.38
CA ARG A 558 -22.70 26.46 -0.70
C ARG A 558 -22.40 27.28 0.56
N LEU A 559 -21.56 28.30 0.44
CA LEU A 559 -21.30 29.24 1.53
C LEU A 559 -22.26 30.42 1.41
N ASP A 560 -22.76 30.91 2.54
CA ASP A 560 -23.45 32.21 2.59
C ASP A 560 -22.46 33.38 2.71
N ASN A 561 -22.98 34.60 2.79
CA ASN A 561 -22.19 35.83 2.93
C ASN A 561 -21.38 35.90 4.24
N HIS A 562 -21.71 35.06 5.23
CA HIS A 562 -21.01 34.97 6.50
C HIS A 562 -20.05 33.76 6.55
N GLY A 563 -19.93 33.00 5.46
CA GLY A 563 -19.05 31.83 5.34
C GLY A 563 -19.59 30.55 5.97
N VAL A 564 -20.86 30.49 6.38
CA VAL A 564 -21.46 29.28 6.94
C VAL A 564 -21.85 28.33 5.80
N PRO A 565 -21.42 27.06 5.83
CA PRO A 565 -21.75 26.10 4.78
C PRO A 565 -23.16 25.52 4.93
N THR A 566 -23.82 25.40 3.78
CA THR A 566 -24.97 24.55 3.55
C THR A 566 -24.55 23.38 2.65
N PHE A 567 -24.54 22.17 3.20
CA PHE A 567 -24.23 20.94 2.50
C PHE A 567 -25.41 20.52 1.62
N LEU A 568 -25.12 20.08 0.40
CA LEU A 568 -26.11 19.78 -0.62
C LEU A 568 -25.98 18.32 -1.00
N TYR A 569 -27.07 17.57 -0.96
CA TYR A 569 -27.09 16.19 -1.42
C TYR A 569 -28.47 15.79 -1.93
N ARG A 570 -28.51 14.70 -2.68
CA ARG A 570 -29.73 14.12 -3.25
C ARG A 570 -29.94 12.72 -2.68
N VAL A 571 -31.17 12.39 -2.34
CA VAL A 571 -31.61 11.04 -1.99
C VAL A 571 -32.74 10.64 -2.93
N GLU A 572 -32.47 9.82 -3.95
CA GLU A 572 -33.41 9.55 -5.06
C GLU A 572 -33.94 10.86 -5.69
N SER A 573 -35.25 11.10 -5.63
CA SER A 573 -35.90 12.33 -6.09
C SER A 573 -35.86 13.47 -5.08
N LEU A 574 -35.44 13.23 -3.83
CA LEU A 574 -35.36 14.24 -2.78
C LEU A 574 -34.07 15.05 -2.91
N THR A 575 -34.20 16.38 -2.92
CA THR A 575 -33.06 17.29 -2.78
C THR A 575 -33.03 17.81 -1.36
N ILE A 576 -31.87 17.65 -0.69
CA ILE A 576 -31.68 17.98 0.72
C ILE A 576 -30.57 19.02 0.84
N GLU A 577 -30.91 20.12 1.49
CA GLU A 577 -29.97 21.14 1.95
C GLU A 577 -29.84 21.05 3.46
N GLU A 578 -28.61 20.89 3.95
CA GLU A 578 -28.33 20.71 5.37
C GLU A 578 -27.34 21.75 5.86
N ARG A 579 -27.74 22.51 6.89
CA ARG A 579 -26.96 23.59 7.46
C ARG A 579 -26.75 23.34 8.95
N LEU A 580 -25.51 23.45 9.42
CA LEU A 580 -25.16 23.37 10.83
C LEU A 580 -24.57 24.71 11.27
N GLU A 581 -25.06 25.26 12.38
CA GLU A 581 -24.60 26.54 12.91
C GLU A 581 -24.58 26.54 14.45
N PRO A 582 -23.75 27.39 15.09
CA PRO A 582 -23.71 27.49 16.54
C PRO A 582 -25.06 27.85 17.17
N ALA A 583 -25.40 27.15 18.24
CA ALA A 583 -26.51 27.46 19.13
C ALA A 583 -25.97 27.73 20.54
N ARG A 584 -26.80 28.32 21.42
CA ARG A 584 -26.41 28.74 22.77
C ARG A 584 -25.61 27.68 23.54
N ASN A 585 -26.05 26.41 23.48
CA ASN A 585 -25.42 25.27 24.14
C ASN A 585 -25.11 24.10 23.19
N GLY A 586 -24.78 24.38 21.91
CA GLY A 586 -24.38 23.32 20.98
C GLY A 586 -24.52 23.73 19.52
N ILE A 587 -25.18 22.91 18.71
CA ILE A 587 -25.34 23.12 17.27
C ILE A 587 -26.81 23.06 16.88
N ARG A 588 -27.25 24.03 16.10
CA ARG A 588 -28.52 23.98 15.38
C ARG A 588 -28.28 23.36 14.00
N ARG A 589 -29.01 22.30 13.68
CA ARG A 589 -29.02 21.62 12.38
C ARG A 589 -30.37 21.91 11.70
N GLN A 590 -30.31 22.55 10.54
CA GLN A 590 -31.46 22.84 9.71
C GLN A 590 -31.41 21.96 8.47
N ILE A 591 -32.49 21.23 8.22
CA ILE A 591 -32.65 20.35 7.06
C ILE A 591 -33.80 20.90 6.23
N ARG A 592 -33.52 21.26 4.98
CA ARG A 592 -34.55 21.66 4.01
C ARG A 592 -34.64 20.60 2.93
N THR A 593 -35.84 20.05 2.77
CA THR A 593 -36.11 19.00 1.79
C THR A 593 -37.10 19.49 0.74
N SER A 594 -36.82 19.16 -0.52
CA SER A 594 -37.70 19.40 -1.66
C SER A 594 -37.79 18.15 -2.54
N GLY A 595 -38.90 17.99 -3.26
CA GLY A 595 -39.23 16.77 -4.00
C GLY A 595 -40.12 15.82 -3.19
N THR A 596 -40.51 14.71 -3.82
CA THR A 596 -41.41 13.70 -3.24
C THR A 596 -40.95 12.30 -3.63
N LEU A 597 -41.06 11.35 -2.71
CA LEU A 597 -40.89 9.92 -2.99
C LEU A 597 -42.26 9.29 -3.30
N THR A 598 -42.30 8.39 -4.27
CA THR A 598 -43.46 7.54 -4.57
C THR A 598 -43.28 6.21 -3.83
N ASP A 599 -44.29 5.81 -3.04
CA ASP A 599 -44.37 4.50 -2.35
C ASP A 599 -43.21 4.14 -1.39
N ALA A 600 -42.50 5.15 -0.89
CA ALA A 600 -41.42 4.96 0.08
C ALA A 600 -41.32 6.12 1.08
N THR A 601 -40.83 5.85 2.29
CA THR A 601 -40.56 6.88 3.30
C THR A 601 -39.05 6.99 3.53
N ALA A 602 -38.52 8.20 3.35
CA ALA A 602 -37.18 8.54 3.80
C ALA A 602 -37.19 8.91 5.28
N TRP A 603 -36.15 8.50 5.99
CA TRP A 603 -35.96 8.75 7.41
C TRP A 603 -34.66 9.48 7.64
N LEU A 604 -34.65 10.45 8.55
CA LEU A 604 -33.47 11.14 9.06
C LEU A 604 -33.12 10.52 10.42
N ARG A 605 -31.89 10.04 10.60
CA ARG A 605 -31.42 9.59 11.91
C ARG A 605 -30.66 10.69 12.62
N VAL A 606 -31.10 11.01 13.84
CA VAL A 606 -30.59 12.17 14.59
C VAL A 606 -29.82 11.80 15.84
N LEU A 607 -30.08 10.64 16.45
CA LEU A 607 -29.42 10.20 17.69
C LEU A 607 -29.38 8.67 17.78
N THR A 608 -28.32 8.12 18.37
CA THR A 608 -28.19 6.71 18.73
C THR A 608 -27.62 6.57 20.15
N GLY A 609 -27.84 5.41 20.77
CA GLY A 609 -27.17 5.00 22.02
C GLY A 609 -27.74 3.70 22.58
N ASP A 610 -27.06 3.10 23.56
CA ASP A 610 -27.47 1.83 24.18
C ASP A 610 -28.89 1.88 24.76
N ARG A 611 -29.29 3.06 25.26
CA ARG A 611 -30.66 3.34 25.69
C ARG A 611 -30.97 4.83 25.54
N LEU A 612 -31.98 5.17 24.75
CA LEU A 612 -32.41 6.56 24.60
C LEU A 612 -33.46 6.92 25.65
N LYS A 613 -33.29 8.10 26.28
CA LYS A 613 -34.29 8.67 27.19
C LYS A 613 -35.03 9.78 26.46
N SER A 614 -36.34 9.59 26.28
CA SER A 614 -37.23 10.60 25.69
C SER A 614 -38.10 11.22 26.80
N LEU A 615 -38.16 12.55 26.83
CA LEU A 615 -39.05 13.29 27.73
C LEU A 615 -40.37 13.64 27.01
N PRO A 616 -41.51 13.72 27.74
CA PRO A 616 -42.76 14.18 27.17
C PRO A 616 -42.61 15.55 26.50
N ALA A 617 -43.37 15.77 25.42
CA ALA A 617 -43.32 17.03 24.70
C ALA A 617 -43.65 18.21 25.64
N LYS A 618 -42.81 19.24 25.63
CA LYS A 618 -43.01 20.48 26.39
C LYS A 618 -42.78 21.66 25.47
N ASN A 619 -43.75 22.58 25.39
CA ASN A 619 -43.74 23.74 24.48
C ASN A 619 -43.51 23.34 23.01
N GLY A 620 -44.18 22.27 22.55
CA GLY A 620 -44.08 21.79 21.17
C GLY A 620 -42.73 21.18 20.80
N ARG A 621 -41.92 20.77 21.78
CA ARG A 621 -40.59 20.16 21.58
C ARG A 621 -40.44 18.86 22.35
N ILE A 622 -39.82 17.89 21.70
CA ILE A 622 -39.44 16.59 22.28
C ILE A 622 -37.94 16.63 22.54
N VAL A 623 -37.53 16.19 23.73
CA VAL A 623 -36.13 16.15 24.16
C VAL A 623 -35.72 14.70 24.33
N ILE A 624 -34.66 14.29 23.62
CA ILE A 624 -34.16 12.92 23.57
C ILE A 624 -32.67 12.94 23.89
N SER A 625 -32.22 12.16 24.86
CA SER A 625 -30.83 12.11 25.29
C SER A 625 -30.26 10.70 25.27
N ASN A 626 -28.96 10.59 24.98
CA ASN A 626 -28.23 9.31 25.04
C ASN A 626 -27.28 9.26 26.27
N GLY A 627 -26.66 8.09 26.50
CA GLY A 627 -25.72 7.88 27.60
C GLY A 627 -24.40 8.67 27.50
N SER A 628 -24.09 9.26 26.34
CA SER A 628 -22.89 10.09 26.13
C SER A 628 -23.06 11.55 26.56
N GLY A 629 -24.24 11.93 27.05
CA GLY A 629 -24.56 13.31 27.43
C GLY A 629 -25.07 14.18 26.28
N LEU A 630 -25.20 13.63 25.07
CA LEU A 630 -25.78 14.34 23.93
C LEU A 630 -27.30 14.39 24.05
N THR A 631 -27.83 15.61 24.01
CA THR A 631 -29.27 15.89 23.99
C THR A 631 -29.68 16.42 22.62
N VAL A 632 -30.72 15.83 22.04
CA VAL A 632 -31.34 16.22 20.78
C VAL A 632 -32.74 16.76 21.05
N ILE A 633 -33.01 17.96 20.56
CA ILE A 633 -34.30 18.64 20.70
C ILE A 633 -34.91 18.76 19.30
N VAL A 634 -36.11 18.19 19.14
CA VAL A 634 -36.85 18.16 17.87
C VAL A 634 -38.24 18.73 18.08
N PRO A 635 -38.86 19.36 17.07
CA PRO A 635 -40.22 19.84 17.21
C PRO A 635 -41.21 18.67 17.24
N GLU A 636 -42.27 18.80 18.01
CA GLU A 636 -43.29 17.75 18.20
C GLU A 636 -43.96 17.35 16.87
N HIS A 637 -44.16 18.31 15.97
CA HIS A 637 -44.72 18.06 14.64
C HIS A 637 -43.79 17.23 13.72
N ALA A 638 -42.52 17.04 14.07
CA ALA A 638 -41.60 16.19 13.31
C ALA A 638 -41.94 14.69 13.44
N LYS A 639 -42.80 14.30 14.39
CA LYS A 639 -43.20 12.89 14.60
C LYS A 639 -41.99 11.95 14.76
N SER A 640 -41.00 12.37 15.56
CA SER A 640 -39.81 11.55 15.84
C SER A 640 -40.18 10.23 16.50
N VAL A 641 -39.50 9.16 16.10
CA VAL A 641 -39.70 7.80 16.62
C VAL A 641 -38.39 7.33 17.26
N VAL A 642 -38.49 6.78 18.48
CA VAL A 642 -37.40 6.01 19.09
C VAL A 642 -37.69 4.53 18.85
N ARG A 643 -36.71 3.81 18.31
CA ARG A 643 -36.80 2.36 18.06
C ARG A 643 -35.48 1.69 18.46
N SER A 644 -35.54 0.39 18.74
CA SER A 644 -34.35 -0.44 18.92
C SER A 644 -34.06 -1.19 17.62
N SER A 645 -32.82 -1.12 17.14
CA SER A 645 -32.36 -1.80 15.92
C SER A 645 -30.92 -2.26 16.12
N ASP A 646 -30.60 -3.52 15.76
CA ASP A 646 -29.28 -4.14 15.96
C ASP A 646 -28.67 -3.95 17.37
N GLY A 647 -29.52 -4.05 18.40
CA GLY A 647 -29.09 -3.91 19.79
C GLY A 647 -28.76 -2.49 20.24
N THR A 648 -29.07 -1.46 19.44
CA THR A 648 -28.90 -0.04 19.76
C THR A 648 -30.22 0.72 19.62
N ASP A 649 -30.52 1.65 20.52
CA ASP A 649 -31.66 2.56 20.36
C ASP A 649 -31.28 3.70 19.40
N GLU A 650 -32.19 4.03 18.49
CA GLU A 650 -32.03 5.14 17.56
C GLU A 650 -33.28 6.01 17.48
N CYS A 651 -33.07 7.32 17.31
CA CYS A 651 -34.11 8.29 17.04
C CYS A 651 -34.11 8.66 15.56
N ILE A 652 -35.23 8.38 14.90
CA ILE A 652 -35.45 8.65 13.48
C ILE A 652 -36.65 9.57 13.28
N ILE A 653 -36.61 10.37 12.23
CA ILE A 653 -37.63 11.36 11.89
C ILE A 653 -38.06 11.14 10.43
N PRO A 654 -39.36 11.03 10.12
CA PRO A 654 -39.82 10.94 8.73
C PRO A 654 -39.46 12.23 7.97
N VAL A 655 -38.80 12.09 6.83
CA VAL A 655 -38.43 13.21 5.97
C VAL A 655 -39.61 13.59 5.10
N THR A 656 -40.12 14.81 5.26
CA THR A 656 -41.19 15.40 4.46
C THR A 656 -40.70 16.66 3.75
N ALA A 657 -41.39 17.08 2.69
CA ALA A 657 -41.09 18.34 2.01
C ALA A 657 -41.30 19.51 2.99
N GLY A 658 -40.32 20.41 3.09
CA GLY A 658 -40.34 21.51 4.05
C GLY A 658 -39.02 21.69 4.79
N GLN A 659 -39.09 22.30 5.96
CA GLN A 659 -37.94 22.60 6.80
C GLN A 659 -38.08 21.92 8.16
N LEU A 660 -37.03 21.25 8.60
CA LEU A 660 -36.90 20.61 9.89
C LEU A 660 -35.72 21.22 10.65
N GLU A 661 -35.94 21.58 11.91
CA GLU A 661 -34.89 22.04 12.82
C GLU A 661 -34.63 20.98 13.90
N VAL A 662 -33.35 20.68 14.12
CA VAL A 662 -32.87 19.78 15.17
C VAL A 662 -31.79 20.51 15.96
N ILE A 663 -31.91 20.57 17.28
CA ILE A 663 -30.89 21.20 18.14
C ILE A 663 -30.13 20.12 18.89
N TYR A 664 -28.82 20.09 18.70
CA TYR A 664 -27.87 19.29 19.46
C TYR A 664 -27.32 20.11 20.61
N SER A 665 -27.39 19.59 21.83
CA SER A 665 -26.88 20.23 23.05
C SER A 665 -26.02 19.25 23.84
N TRP A 666 -24.83 19.70 24.24
CA TRP A 666 -23.89 18.96 25.08
C TRP A 666 -22.87 19.86 25.78
#